data_AF-A0A9W9IC61-F1
#
_entry.id   AF-A0A9W9IC61-F1
#
_cell.length_a   1.000
_cell.length_b   1.000
_cell.length_c   1.000
_cell.angle_alpha   90.00
_cell.angle_beta   90.00
_cell.angle_gamma   90.00
#
_symmetry.space_group_name_H-M   'P 1'
#
loop_
_entity.id
_entity.type
_entity.pdbx_description
1 polymer ?
#
loop_
_entity_poly.entity_id
_entity_poly.type
_entity_poly.pdbx_seq_one_letter_code
_entity_poly.pdbx_strand_id
1 'polypeptide(L)'
;MQTHQSTPPLAADEPASKRTKRPRAAQACDRCRTKKYKCDEQYPCSHCKSGAHIEERNLLGRCANERAENHLNCVYQGNYRERESGRSASYVVDLEKKVEELALKLRNAEAQITHSSQPPKLPMTQAPVPTGIETTPCSMPQTESTPQESSKLPADAAPEESTESADDEIKELNHHTNGIEFYGSTSSAAIIGHLKKAREPRTYEEPHPRPADFSLISTLHNPSFSPSCSTGANATSIEQQNYYFDQAHVFMNGYFENIHFIHPFIDKEDFLVRANDLWFDRVHTPEPSFVALYLSVLSFGALVRVWDEDKLAGLGRFEWSRKLFGEAQAYLNYLRFSNDLETVQCLYLMAKICQNELNPNLAYMYLGLAVRTCLSAGFNREVECPKDRRSSWISKTWWGIFSLEIEMSFSVGRPDTLGMDEYHNRAIPDRDDSEYAIIPWMIDFAQIIRRVSVQIYHSRITLQEKLQLALQIEMEMDRWLARLPEMIKPDIGAYKLSRSALRDPKWARRQRLVLAIRYYNVKMLLFRPFLSHFTRKLRHPPNELEETISKGLDSAMKTIEVIHDIYRVHTFFRCWWYNTTYVMFATSTLLLPMSKLGMCAQTMPLLRSVEMGVEILDSMDECVVARKSVEIIRHYLRDFRASGAQQHTPGAGDGVEHPAASVEAGPGQPGFEIPEWAYGFGFPDYSFEGIARLFDDIGGLPMIDGREPCVHIVWQPPQQEFAHPFVKRGISSVYIDPPPPPTRFLKCPLLQFKDFLQIPKFPLRPLSGIVQQLPNNPPTNMPLTLHHMGLSQSERIIWLAEELSIDYELVHHKRDPILAPESIKKLHPAGTAPVIEDDPSPVTGSRVVLAESGAIIDYLIAVYGNGRLALTPRDGAGYTGYVEWYHFASSTLQPAALSRLLMSHGPTTASPVAQRLTKKLNHLLSMVENRLAETGAYLAGKDLTAADIMIVFTLTTMRGFLPVEYDEEKHKHILAYLKRVGERPAYKKAMKICEGEDFVPLLSAQVERFSLMT
;
A
#
# COMPACT_ATOMS: atom_id res chain seq x y z
N MET A 1 13.30 -111.52 9.92
CA MET A 1 12.74 -111.22 8.59
C MET A 1 13.48 -109.99 8.08
N GLN A 2 14.54 -110.20 7.30
CA GLN A 2 14.55 -110.06 5.82
C GLN A 2 14.41 -108.57 5.42
N THR A 3 15.35 -107.87 4.78
CA THR A 3 16.53 -108.28 3.99
C THR A 3 17.59 -107.15 3.91
N HIS A 4 18.82 -107.60 3.59
CA HIS A 4 20.12 -106.92 3.49
C HIS A 4 20.41 -106.19 2.15
N GLN A 5 21.60 -105.53 2.13
CA GLN A 5 22.51 -105.15 1.02
C GLN A 5 22.37 -103.70 0.49
N SER A 6 23.32 -102.76 0.69
CA SER A 6 24.75 -102.60 0.32
C SER A 6 24.99 -101.84 -1.01
N THR A 7 25.70 -100.69 -0.93
CA THR A 7 26.31 -99.79 -1.95
C THR A 7 27.28 -100.48 -2.94
N PRO A 8 27.82 -99.90 -4.08
CA PRO A 8 28.05 -98.48 -4.55
C PRO A 8 27.89 -98.28 -6.12
N PRO A 9 28.59 -97.42 -6.94
CA PRO A 9 29.24 -96.07 -6.83
C PRO A 9 28.87 -94.98 -7.91
N LEU A 10 29.23 -93.72 -7.60
CA LEU A 10 29.66 -92.52 -8.38
C LEU A 10 29.29 -92.27 -9.87
N ALA A 11 28.74 -91.07 -10.13
CA ALA A 11 29.06 -90.21 -11.28
C ALA A 11 29.00 -88.72 -10.86
N ALA A 12 29.86 -87.89 -11.44
CA ALA A 12 30.31 -86.59 -10.95
C ALA A 12 29.38 -85.38 -11.23
N ASP A 13 29.50 -84.40 -10.34
CA ASP A 13 29.34 -82.93 -10.44
C ASP A 13 28.26 -82.31 -11.37
N GLU A 14 27.21 -81.75 -10.73
CA GLU A 14 26.76 -80.37 -11.00
C GLU A 14 26.17 -79.72 -9.72
N PRO A 15 26.45 -78.43 -9.43
CA PRO A 15 26.08 -77.81 -8.17
C PRO A 15 24.63 -77.34 -8.11
N ALA A 16 23.98 -77.72 -7.01
CA ALA A 16 22.64 -77.29 -6.61
C ALA A 16 22.50 -75.75 -6.61
N SER A 17 21.39 -75.28 -7.20
CA SER A 17 21.02 -73.87 -7.28
C SER A 17 20.92 -73.25 -5.88
N LYS A 18 21.79 -72.28 -5.62
CA LYS A 18 21.76 -71.45 -4.41
C LYS A 18 20.39 -70.77 -4.33
N ARG A 19 19.64 -71.03 -3.24
CA ARG A 19 18.46 -70.25 -2.84
C ARG A 19 18.83 -68.76 -2.87
N THR A 20 18.28 -68.05 -3.84
CA THR A 20 18.44 -66.61 -4.01
C THR A 20 17.84 -65.89 -2.79
N LYS A 21 18.67 -65.12 -2.09
CA LYS A 21 18.19 -64.20 -1.04
C LYS A 21 17.18 -63.25 -1.69
N ARG A 22 15.93 -63.26 -1.21
CA ARG A 22 14.90 -62.30 -1.66
C ARG A 22 15.39 -60.87 -1.37
N PRO A 23 15.27 -59.94 -2.33
CA PRO A 23 15.69 -58.55 -2.13
C PRO A 23 14.88 -57.92 -1.01
N ARG A 24 15.54 -57.04 -0.24
CA ARG A 24 14.94 -56.32 0.88
C ARG A 24 14.39 -55.00 0.32
N ALA A 25 13.09 -54.76 0.46
CA ALA A 25 12.46 -53.55 -0.02
C ALA A 25 13.08 -52.30 0.62
N ALA A 26 13.37 -51.27 -0.18
CA ALA A 26 13.92 -49.99 0.30
C ALA A 26 12.85 -49.18 1.06
N GLN A 27 11.57 -49.34 0.69
CA GLN A 27 10.43 -48.72 1.36
C GLN A 27 9.22 -49.67 1.34
N ALA A 28 8.46 -49.76 2.44
CA ALA A 28 7.24 -50.56 2.45
C ALA A 28 6.03 -49.70 2.05
N CYS A 29 5.09 -50.24 1.26
CA CYS A 29 3.84 -49.54 0.93
C CYS A 29 3.00 -49.28 2.20
N ASP A 30 2.09 -48.30 2.17
CA ASP A 30 1.39 -47.83 3.38
C ASP A 30 0.62 -48.94 4.12
N ARG A 31 0.00 -49.87 3.39
CA ARG A 31 -0.67 -51.04 4.00
C ARG A 31 0.31 -51.95 4.71
N CYS A 32 1.46 -52.26 4.09
CA CYS A 32 2.50 -53.07 4.70
C CYS A 32 3.22 -52.35 5.85
N ARG A 33 3.40 -51.03 5.76
CA ARG A 33 3.98 -50.18 6.81
C ARG A 33 3.09 -50.13 8.04
N THR A 34 1.78 -49.96 7.84
CA THR A 34 0.77 -49.92 8.91
C THR A 34 0.61 -51.29 9.59
N LYS A 35 0.62 -52.38 8.81
CA LYS A 35 0.49 -53.75 9.34
C LYS A 35 1.83 -54.39 9.73
N LYS A 36 2.96 -53.66 9.57
CA LYS A 36 4.34 -54.13 9.79
C LYS A 36 4.70 -55.41 9.03
N TYR A 37 4.12 -55.59 7.84
CA TYR A 37 4.46 -56.70 6.93
C TYR A 37 5.68 -56.35 6.07
N LYS A 38 6.42 -57.38 5.64
CA LYS A 38 7.56 -57.22 4.74
C LYS A 38 7.05 -57.06 3.30
N CYS A 39 7.10 -55.84 2.78
CA CYS A 39 6.72 -55.54 1.39
C CYS A 39 7.69 -56.22 0.42
N ASP A 40 7.17 -56.73 -0.70
CA ASP A 40 7.95 -57.38 -1.77
C ASP A 40 8.09 -56.52 -3.03
N GLU A 41 7.70 -55.23 -2.96
CA GLU A 41 7.82 -54.20 -4.01
C GLU A 41 7.14 -54.52 -5.34
N GLN A 42 6.32 -55.57 -5.39
CA GLN A 42 5.50 -55.87 -6.56
C GLN A 42 4.27 -54.95 -6.62
N TYR A 43 3.73 -54.71 -7.82
CA TYR A 43 2.47 -53.99 -7.98
C TYR A 43 1.35 -54.89 -8.51
N PRO A 44 0.26 -55.10 -7.74
CA PRO A 44 0.16 -54.90 -6.30
C PRO A 44 1.03 -55.91 -5.51
N CYS A 45 1.51 -55.52 -4.32
CA CYS A 45 2.40 -56.36 -3.51
C CYS A 45 1.66 -57.62 -3.02
N SER A 46 2.37 -58.72 -2.73
CA SER A 46 1.71 -60.00 -2.38
C SER A 46 0.75 -59.88 -1.20
N HIS A 47 1.06 -59.02 -0.21
CA HIS A 47 0.20 -58.75 0.94
C HIS A 47 -1.04 -57.90 0.60
N CYS A 48 -0.93 -56.99 -0.36
CA CYS A 48 -2.09 -56.25 -0.88
C CYS A 48 -2.98 -57.14 -1.76
N LYS A 49 -2.39 -58.10 -2.48
CA LYS A 49 -3.14 -59.13 -3.23
C LYS A 49 -3.91 -60.07 -2.30
N SER A 50 -3.28 -60.56 -1.22
CA SER A 50 -3.94 -61.47 -0.27
C SER A 50 -4.99 -60.79 0.62
N GLY A 51 -4.81 -59.50 0.90
CA GLY A 51 -5.71 -58.73 1.77
C GLY A 51 -7.03 -58.29 1.11
N ALA A 52 -7.22 -58.55 -0.19
CA ALA A 52 -8.48 -58.27 -0.89
C ALA A 52 -9.57 -59.31 -0.58
N HIS A 53 -9.20 -60.51 -0.12
CA HIS A 53 -10.16 -61.61 0.13
C HIS A 53 -10.67 -61.71 1.58
N ILE A 54 -10.17 -60.90 2.52
CA ILE A 54 -10.48 -61.05 3.96
C ILE A 54 -11.53 -60.03 4.44
N GLU A 55 -11.70 -58.89 3.76
CA GLU A 55 -12.61 -57.82 4.19
C GLU A 55 -14.08 -58.01 3.75
N GLU A 56 -14.37 -58.96 2.86
CA GLU A 56 -15.76 -59.26 2.42
C GLU A 56 -16.60 -60.03 3.46
N ARG A 57 -16.03 -60.53 4.56
CA ARG A 57 -16.74 -61.43 5.48
C ARG A 57 -17.35 -60.80 6.73
N ASN A 58 -17.09 -59.52 7.01
CA ASN A 58 -17.36 -58.94 8.34
C ASN A 58 -18.36 -57.76 8.41
N LEU A 59 -19.12 -57.44 7.37
CA LEU A 59 -20.16 -56.40 7.46
C LEU A 59 -21.41 -56.73 6.61
N LEU A 60 -22.23 -57.67 7.09
CA LEU A 60 -23.64 -57.76 6.73
C LEU A 60 -24.46 -57.07 7.82
N GLY A 61 -24.98 -55.86 7.56
CA GLY A 61 -25.67 -55.07 8.57
C GLY A 61 -26.36 -53.77 8.12
N ARG A 62 -27.08 -53.80 6.98
CA ARG A 62 -28.19 -52.90 6.55
C ARG A 62 -27.90 -51.51 5.93
N CYS A 63 -28.27 -51.46 4.63
CA CYS A 63 -28.78 -50.38 3.74
C CYS A 63 -27.88 -49.15 3.44
N ALA A 64 -27.20 -48.99 2.30
CA ALA A 64 -27.50 -49.15 0.85
C ALA A 64 -28.06 -47.88 0.17
N ASN A 65 -27.17 -46.96 -0.22
CA ASN A 65 -26.97 -46.51 -1.61
C ASN A 65 -26.01 -45.31 -1.65
N GLU A 66 -24.74 -45.56 -1.96
CA GLU A 66 -23.91 -44.76 -2.89
C GLU A 66 -22.55 -45.44 -3.05
N ARG A 67 -22.10 -45.56 -4.30
CA ARG A 67 -21.01 -46.45 -4.74
C ARG A 67 -19.66 -45.97 -4.20
N ALA A 68 -19.03 -46.78 -3.35
CA ALA A 68 -17.62 -46.66 -2.99
C ALA A 68 -16.75 -47.38 -4.03
N GLU A 69 -16.06 -46.64 -4.88
CA GLU A 69 -14.89 -47.15 -5.59
C GLU A 69 -13.71 -47.21 -4.62
N ASN A 70 -13.50 -48.39 -4.03
CA ASN A 70 -12.33 -48.71 -3.23
C ASN A 70 -11.07 -48.78 -4.11
N HIS A 71 -10.34 -47.67 -4.24
CA HIS A 71 -8.96 -47.70 -4.72
C HIS A 71 -7.99 -48.00 -3.56
N LEU A 72 -7.55 -49.25 -3.50
CA LEU A 72 -6.41 -49.70 -2.70
C LEU A 72 -5.12 -48.97 -3.15
N ASN A 73 -4.63 -48.02 -2.34
CA ASN A 73 -3.39 -47.29 -2.59
C ASN A 73 -2.14 -48.15 -2.27
N CYS A 74 -1.66 -48.90 -3.26
CA CYS A 74 -0.33 -49.52 -3.23
C CYS A 74 0.67 -48.62 -3.97
N VAL A 75 1.43 -47.77 -3.28
CA VAL A 75 2.33 -46.76 -3.89
C VAL A 75 3.65 -47.36 -4.38
N TYR A 76 3.60 -48.40 -5.20
CA TYR A 76 4.80 -48.91 -5.88
C TYR A 76 4.46 -49.02 -7.37
N GLN A 77 4.63 -47.94 -8.13
CA GLN A 77 4.86 -48.08 -9.57
C GLN A 77 6.32 -48.52 -9.73
N GLY A 78 6.53 -49.83 -9.80
CA GLY A 78 7.79 -50.39 -10.24
C GLY A 78 8.08 -49.90 -11.66
N ASN A 79 9.03 -48.96 -11.78
CA ASN A 79 10.09 -48.87 -12.80
C ASN A 79 10.56 -47.42 -13.00
N TYR A 80 11.18 -46.84 -11.97
CA TYR A 80 11.91 -45.57 -12.09
C TYR A 80 13.43 -45.75 -12.35
N ARG A 81 13.89 -46.99 -12.64
CA ARG A 81 15.31 -47.24 -12.95
C ARG A 81 15.60 -47.96 -14.27
N GLU A 82 14.60 -48.23 -15.10
CA GLU A 82 14.80 -48.83 -16.43
C GLU A 82 14.26 -47.96 -17.59
N ARG A 83 13.73 -46.75 -17.32
CA ARG A 83 13.24 -45.84 -18.37
C ARG A 83 14.21 -44.74 -18.79
N GLU A 84 15.39 -44.66 -18.20
CA GLU A 84 16.45 -43.70 -18.57
C GLU A 84 17.53 -44.28 -19.49
N SER A 85 17.49 -45.58 -19.81
CA SER A 85 18.48 -46.23 -20.68
C SER A 85 17.98 -46.56 -22.09
N GLY A 86 16.85 -45.98 -22.52
CA GLY A 86 16.14 -46.41 -23.73
C GLY A 86 15.57 -45.29 -24.61
N ARG A 87 15.97 -44.03 -24.45
CA ARG A 87 15.74 -43.02 -25.49
C ARG A 87 16.90 -43.12 -26.47
N SER A 88 16.72 -44.00 -27.45
CA SER A 88 17.66 -44.18 -28.55
C SER A 88 18.03 -42.82 -29.13
N ALA A 89 19.30 -42.63 -29.51
CA ALA A 89 19.77 -41.40 -30.16
C ALA A 89 18.87 -40.98 -31.34
N SER A 90 18.15 -41.93 -31.96
CA SER A 90 17.13 -41.68 -32.98
C SER A 90 15.97 -40.78 -32.53
N TYR A 91 15.53 -40.85 -31.26
CA TYR A 91 14.42 -40.03 -30.76
C TYR A 91 14.82 -38.57 -30.54
N VAL A 92 16.07 -38.34 -30.11
CA VAL A 92 16.62 -36.99 -29.97
C VAL A 92 16.85 -36.39 -31.35
N VAL A 93 17.41 -37.16 -32.29
CA VAL A 93 17.56 -36.75 -33.69
C VAL A 93 16.20 -36.46 -34.35
N ASP A 94 15.16 -37.25 -34.09
CA ASP A 94 13.81 -37.00 -34.62
C ASP A 94 13.17 -35.73 -34.04
N LEU A 95 13.47 -35.40 -32.78
CA LEU A 95 13.02 -34.16 -32.15
C LEU A 95 13.77 -32.94 -32.68
N GLU A 96 15.09 -33.03 -32.84
CA GLU A 96 15.91 -31.99 -33.46
C GLU A 96 15.45 -31.72 -34.90
N LYS A 97 15.16 -32.78 -35.66
CA LYS A 97 14.63 -32.68 -37.02
C LYS A 97 13.24 -32.03 -37.06
N LYS A 98 12.37 -32.30 -36.09
CA LYS A 98 11.07 -31.63 -35.94
C LYS A 98 11.20 -30.15 -35.58
N VAL A 99 12.18 -29.81 -34.74
CA VAL A 99 12.45 -28.41 -34.36
C VAL A 99 12.96 -27.63 -35.57
N GLU A 100 13.87 -28.21 -36.37
CA GLU A 100 14.33 -27.60 -37.62
C GLU A 100 13.20 -27.45 -38.65
N GLU A 101 12.33 -28.46 -38.77
CA GLU A 101 11.18 -28.42 -39.68
C GLU A 101 10.18 -27.32 -39.29
N LEU A 102 9.92 -27.14 -37.99
CA LEU A 102 9.06 -26.07 -37.48
C LEU A 102 9.71 -24.69 -37.62
N ALA A 103 11.03 -24.58 -37.39
CA ALA A 103 11.77 -23.34 -37.62
C ALA A 103 11.80 -22.96 -39.11
N LEU A 104 11.83 -23.94 -40.02
CA LEU A 104 11.70 -23.71 -41.45
C LEU A 104 10.28 -23.26 -41.84
N LYS A 105 9.24 -23.87 -41.27
CA LYS A 105 7.84 -23.46 -41.50
C LYS A 105 7.58 -22.03 -41.00
N LEU A 106 8.16 -21.64 -39.87
CA LEU A 106 8.06 -20.28 -39.34
C LEU A 106 8.73 -19.27 -40.29
N ARG A 107 9.97 -19.55 -40.73
CA ARG A 107 10.70 -18.71 -41.69
C ARG A 107 9.99 -18.60 -43.04
N ASN A 108 9.36 -19.68 -43.51
CA ASN A 108 8.58 -19.66 -44.75
C ASN A 108 7.28 -18.85 -44.61
N ALA A 109 6.63 -18.88 -43.44
CA ALA A 109 5.48 -18.03 -43.16
C ALA A 109 5.87 -16.55 -43.08
N GLU A 110 7.01 -16.25 -42.47
CA GLU A 110 7.59 -14.89 -42.43
C GLU A 110 7.98 -14.40 -43.83
N ALA A 111 8.57 -15.26 -44.66
CA ALA A 111 8.90 -14.95 -46.05
C ALA A 111 7.64 -14.73 -46.92
N GLN A 112 6.56 -15.49 -46.69
CA GLN A 112 5.28 -15.32 -47.40
C GLN A 112 4.60 -13.97 -47.08
N ILE A 113 4.76 -13.48 -45.84
CA ILE A 113 4.29 -12.13 -45.46
C ILE A 113 5.11 -11.05 -46.16
N THR A 114 6.40 -11.33 -46.44
CA THR A 114 7.32 -10.38 -47.07
C THR A 114 7.18 -10.31 -48.60
N HIS A 115 6.67 -11.36 -49.24
CA HIS A 115 6.54 -11.45 -50.72
C HIS A 115 5.19 -10.98 -51.30
N SER A 116 4.20 -10.58 -50.48
CA SER A 116 2.91 -10.08 -50.97
C SER A 116 2.86 -8.56 -51.25
N SER A 117 4.00 -7.87 -51.18
CA SER A 117 4.06 -6.40 -51.30
C SER A 117 4.79 -5.95 -52.56
N GLN A 118 4.21 -6.13 -53.75
CA GLN A 118 4.46 -5.28 -54.92
C GLN A 118 3.33 -5.38 -55.97
N PRO A 119 2.84 -4.25 -56.55
CA PRO A 119 1.66 -4.24 -57.43
C PRO A 119 2.02 -4.21 -58.94
N PRO A 120 1.18 -4.78 -59.83
CA PRO A 120 1.18 -4.39 -61.24
C PRO A 120 -0.13 -3.75 -61.74
N LYS A 121 0.07 -3.00 -62.83
CA LYS A 121 -0.73 -1.94 -63.48
C LYS A 121 -2.06 -2.36 -64.15
N LEU A 122 -2.97 -1.37 -64.20
CA LEU A 122 -4.28 -1.25 -64.88
C LEU A 122 -4.27 -1.51 -66.41
N PRO A 123 -5.43 -1.78 -67.07
CA PRO A 123 -6.23 -0.69 -67.69
C PRO A 123 -7.79 -0.80 -67.62
N MET A 124 -8.40 0.36 -67.86
CA MET A 124 -9.81 0.83 -67.79
C MET A 124 -10.81 0.04 -68.69
N THR A 125 -12.14 0.04 -68.47
CA THR A 125 -13.06 1.18 -68.69
C THR A 125 -14.50 0.99 -68.16
N GLN A 126 -15.07 2.12 -67.71
CA GLN A 126 -16.47 2.61 -67.69
C GLN A 126 -17.51 2.13 -66.64
N ALA A 127 -17.96 3.11 -65.84
CA ALA A 127 -18.93 3.07 -64.74
C ALA A 127 -20.38 3.40 -65.20
N PRO A 128 -21.42 3.36 -64.33
CA PRO A 128 -21.65 4.43 -63.33
C PRO A 128 -22.01 4.00 -61.88
N VAL A 129 -21.70 4.94 -60.99
CA VAL A 129 -21.75 5.09 -59.50
C VAL A 129 -23.11 5.80 -59.15
N PRO A 130 -23.67 5.91 -57.90
CA PRO A 130 -22.98 6.23 -56.63
C PRO A 130 -23.62 5.63 -55.34
N THR A 131 -23.07 5.65 -54.11
CA THR A 131 -21.89 6.25 -53.45
C THR A 131 -21.85 5.66 -52.03
N GLY A 132 -20.65 5.46 -51.45
CA GLY A 132 -20.50 5.26 -50.00
C GLY A 132 -19.34 4.34 -49.64
N ILE A 133 -18.12 4.86 -49.71
CA ILE A 133 -16.87 4.16 -49.36
C ILE A 133 -16.59 4.22 -47.86
N GLU A 134 -16.06 3.10 -47.41
CA GLU A 134 -15.42 2.75 -46.15
C GLU A 134 -14.07 3.44 -45.86
N THR A 135 -13.80 3.64 -44.57
CA THR A 135 -12.55 3.29 -43.84
C THR A 135 -11.28 4.16 -43.87
N THR A 136 -10.81 4.40 -42.63
CA THR A 136 -9.43 4.42 -42.08
C THR A 136 -8.43 5.56 -42.37
N PRO A 137 -7.47 5.79 -41.43
CA PRO A 137 -6.76 7.04 -41.20
C PRO A 137 -5.30 7.03 -41.71
N CYS A 138 -4.75 8.21 -42.02
CA CYS A 138 -3.49 8.71 -41.47
C CYS A 138 -3.12 10.11 -42.01
N SER A 139 -2.60 10.94 -41.11
CA SER A 139 -1.74 12.12 -41.31
C SER A 139 -2.31 13.37 -41.97
N MET A 140 -2.15 14.49 -41.24
CA MET A 140 -2.57 15.86 -41.54
C MET A 140 -1.89 16.48 -42.78
N PRO A 141 -2.50 17.53 -43.34
CA PRO A 141 -1.74 18.71 -43.74
C PRO A 141 -2.29 20.03 -43.15
N GLN A 142 -1.36 20.89 -42.71
CA GLN A 142 -1.50 22.34 -42.58
C GLN A 142 -1.97 22.94 -43.94
N THR A 143 -2.80 23.97 -44.06
CA THR A 143 -2.46 25.40 -43.89
C THR A 143 -3.68 26.29 -44.23
N GLU A 144 -3.78 27.43 -43.53
CA GLU A 144 -4.36 28.75 -43.91
C GLU A 144 -5.86 28.81 -44.30
N SER A 145 -6.70 29.76 -43.85
CA SER A 145 -6.53 31.16 -43.43
C SER A 145 -7.82 31.68 -42.77
N THR A 146 -7.68 32.64 -41.85
CA THR A 146 -8.70 33.39 -41.10
C THR A 146 -9.75 34.11 -41.96
N PRO A 147 -10.92 34.51 -41.39
CA PRO A 147 -11.05 35.87 -40.86
C PRO A 147 -11.73 35.88 -39.48
N GLN A 148 -11.07 36.40 -38.44
CA GLN A 148 -11.38 37.71 -37.86
C GLN A 148 -12.67 38.36 -38.41
N GLU A 149 -13.73 38.33 -37.61
CA GLU A 149 -14.61 39.49 -37.51
C GLU A 149 -14.78 39.89 -36.04
N SER A 150 -14.35 41.12 -35.81
CA SER A 150 -14.38 41.87 -34.58
C SER A 150 -15.80 42.26 -34.17
N SER A 151 -16.12 42.11 -32.88
CA SER A 151 -16.83 43.18 -32.18
C SER A 151 -16.23 43.40 -30.79
N LYS A 152 -15.89 44.66 -30.53
CA LYS A 152 -15.23 45.17 -29.33
C LYS A 152 -16.26 45.54 -28.26
N LEU A 153 -15.99 45.08 -27.04
CA LEU A 153 -16.18 45.73 -25.72
C LEU A 153 -17.61 45.92 -25.15
N PRO A 154 -17.76 46.11 -23.81
CA PRO A 154 -16.73 46.20 -22.77
C PRO A 154 -16.87 45.21 -21.60
N ALA A 155 -15.78 45.14 -20.85
CA ALA A 155 -15.59 44.44 -19.60
C ALA A 155 -16.60 44.84 -18.53
N ASP A 156 -17.02 43.85 -17.74
CA ASP A 156 -17.27 44.04 -16.32
C ASP A 156 -16.70 42.85 -15.54
N ALA A 157 -16.04 43.21 -14.44
CA ALA A 157 -15.14 42.37 -13.66
C ALA A 157 -15.89 41.29 -12.84
N ALA A 158 -15.36 40.06 -12.87
CA ALA A 158 -15.51 39.12 -11.77
C ALA A 158 -14.26 38.20 -11.69
N PRO A 159 -13.86 37.78 -10.48
CA PRO A 159 -12.48 37.38 -10.18
C PRO A 159 -12.20 35.91 -10.54
N GLU A 160 -11.06 35.66 -11.18
CA GLU A 160 -10.46 34.33 -11.31
C GLU A 160 -9.95 33.84 -9.95
N GLU A 161 -10.79 33.15 -9.18
CA GLU A 161 -10.36 32.30 -8.06
C GLU A 161 -11.11 30.96 -8.11
N SER A 162 -10.61 30.00 -8.91
CA SER A 162 -10.84 28.58 -8.64
C SER A 162 -10.05 27.68 -9.61
N THR A 163 -8.92 27.11 -9.13
CA THR A 163 -8.45 25.72 -9.37
C THR A 163 -7.00 25.56 -8.91
N GLU A 164 -6.75 25.53 -7.59
CA GLU A 164 -5.38 25.55 -7.01
C GLU A 164 -4.85 24.20 -6.48
N SER A 165 -5.46 23.04 -6.80
CA SER A 165 -4.99 21.76 -6.24
C SER A 165 -4.72 20.63 -7.25
N ALA A 166 -5.02 20.80 -8.54
CA ALA A 166 -4.99 19.69 -9.51
C ALA A 166 -3.72 19.59 -10.37
N ASP A 167 -2.82 20.59 -10.35
CA ASP A 167 -1.70 20.66 -11.31
C ASP A 167 -0.39 19.99 -10.85
N ASP A 168 -0.32 19.56 -9.59
CA ASP A 168 0.91 19.04 -8.96
C ASP A 168 1.02 17.50 -8.94
N GLU A 169 0.06 16.75 -9.48
CA GLU A 169 0.10 15.28 -9.48
C GLU A 169 0.81 14.71 -10.74
N ILE A 170 1.48 13.57 -10.59
CA ILE A 170 2.13 12.87 -11.70
C ILE A 170 1.58 11.46 -11.84
N LYS A 171 1.14 11.15 -13.05
CA LYS A 171 0.74 9.82 -13.51
C LYS A 171 1.45 9.53 -14.82
N GLU A 172 2.48 8.69 -14.77
CA GLU A 172 3.30 8.34 -15.94
C GLU A 172 3.48 6.82 -16.01
N LEU A 173 3.78 6.34 -17.22
CA LEU A 173 4.26 4.97 -17.41
C LEU A 173 5.69 4.89 -16.85
N ASN A 174 5.93 3.92 -15.97
CA ASN A 174 7.27 3.52 -15.60
C ASN A 174 7.76 2.46 -16.58
N HIS A 175 8.69 2.82 -17.46
CA HIS A 175 9.20 1.94 -18.51
C HIS A 175 10.02 0.76 -17.96
N HIS A 176 10.49 0.83 -16.72
CA HIS A 176 11.20 -0.28 -16.07
C HIS A 176 10.23 -1.38 -15.58
N THR A 177 9.02 -1.00 -15.17
CA THR A 177 8.01 -1.93 -14.66
C THR A 177 6.88 -2.21 -15.67
N ASN A 178 6.83 -1.44 -16.78
CA ASN A 178 5.69 -1.37 -17.70
C ASN A 178 4.35 -1.09 -17.01
N GLY A 179 4.40 -0.48 -15.82
CA GLY A 179 3.24 -0.14 -15.00
C GLY A 179 2.97 1.35 -14.98
N ILE A 180 1.71 1.74 -14.93
CA ILE A 180 1.33 3.12 -14.64
C ILE A 180 1.49 3.35 -13.15
N GLU A 181 2.27 4.35 -12.78
CA GLU A 181 2.48 4.72 -11.38
C GLU A 181 1.94 6.13 -11.11
N PHE A 182 1.43 6.31 -9.90
CA PHE A 182 0.90 7.58 -9.42
C PHE A 182 1.74 8.11 -8.25
N TYR A 183 2.06 9.40 -8.32
CA TYR A 183 2.72 10.16 -7.26
C TYR A 183 1.94 11.46 -7.04
N GLY A 184 1.49 11.67 -5.81
CA GLY A 184 0.72 12.84 -5.44
C GLY A 184 1.58 14.06 -5.14
N SER A 185 0.89 15.15 -4.84
CA SER A 185 1.43 16.52 -4.69
C SER A 185 2.46 16.70 -3.57
N THR A 186 2.58 15.77 -2.62
CA THR A 186 3.61 15.77 -1.55
C THR A 186 4.95 15.17 -2.01
N SER A 187 4.99 14.42 -3.12
CA SER A 187 6.21 13.77 -3.62
C SER A 187 7.24 14.75 -4.23
N SER A 188 8.51 14.34 -4.34
CA SER A 188 9.57 15.06 -5.08
C SER A 188 9.31 15.01 -6.57
N ALA A 189 8.80 13.87 -7.06
CA ALA A 189 8.48 13.70 -8.47
C ALA A 189 7.49 14.79 -8.90
N ALA A 190 6.38 14.95 -8.18
CA ALA A 190 5.37 15.98 -8.39
C ALA A 190 5.95 17.38 -8.64
N ILE A 191 6.72 17.88 -7.68
CA ILE A 191 7.28 19.23 -7.74
C ILE A 191 8.33 19.39 -8.85
N ILE A 192 9.16 18.37 -9.12
CA ILE A 192 10.12 18.41 -10.23
C ILE A 192 9.39 18.41 -11.58
N GLY A 193 8.31 17.64 -11.69
CA GLY A 193 7.44 17.66 -12.87
C GLY A 193 6.81 19.04 -13.08
N HIS A 194 6.37 19.70 -12.02
CA HIS A 194 5.85 21.08 -12.10
C HIS A 194 6.93 22.08 -12.55
N LEU A 195 8.15 22.00 -11.99
CA LEU A 195 9.29 22.82 -12.42
C LEU A 195 9.60 22.66 -13.92
N LYS A 196 9.45 21.44 -14.45
CA LYS A 196 9.61 21.15 -15.87
C LYS A 196 8.50 21.77 -16.71
N LYS A 197 7.22 21.57 -16.33
CA LYS A 197 6.06 22.15 -17.03
C LYS A 197 6.10 23.69 -17.06
N ALA A 198 6.51 24.33 -15.97
CA ALA A 198 6.62 25.78 -15.87
C ALA A 198 7.65 26.41 -16.82
N ARG A 199 8.54 25.59 -17.40
CA ARG A 199 9.62 25.98 -18.31
C ARG A 199 9.29 25.72 -19.78
N GLU A 200 8.37 24.80 -20.08
CA GLU A 200 7.94 24.55 -21.45
C GLU A 200 7.21 25.80 -21.97
N PRO A 201 7.65 26.42 -23.08
CA PRO A 201 6.96 27.58 -23.63
C PRO A 201 5.52 27.17 -23.96
N ARG A 202 4.55 28.02 -23.59
CA ARG A 202 3.14 27.90 -24.03
C ARG A 202 3.05 28.21 -25.52
N THR A 203 3.67 27.38 -26.35
CA THR A 203 3.57 27.46 -27.81
C THR A 203 2.25 26.81 -28.21
N TYR A 204 1.32 27.62 -28.72
CA TYR A 204 0.14 27.14 -29.44
C TYR A 204 0.58 26.63 -30.82
N GLU A 205 1.32 25.53 -30.87
CA GLU A 205 1.68 24.87 -32.13
C GLU A 205 1.46 23.35 -32.02
N GLU A 206 1.08 22.76 -33.15
CA GLU A 206 0.67 21.37 -33.36
C GLU A 206 1.54 20.33 -32.63
N PRO A 207 0.99 19.14 -32.30
CA PRO A 207 1.73 18.08 -31.63
C PRO A 207 2.84 17.53 -32.55
N HIS A 208 4.02 18.14 -32.49
CA HIS A 208 5.24 17.43 -32.85
C HIS A 208 5.32 16.17 -31.98
N PRO A 209 5.70 15.00 -32.55
CA PRO A 209 5.93 13.82 -31.75
C PRO A 209 7.03 14.18 -30.75
N ARG A 210 6.63 14.32 -29.47
CA ARG A 210 7.56 14.43 -28.35
C ARG A 210 8.57 13.30 -28.52
N PRO A 211 9.87 13.50 -28.20
CA PRO A 211 10.78 12.37 -28.15
C PRO A 211 10.11 11.30 -27.30
N ALA A 212 9.91 10.12 -27.88
CA ALA A 212 9.49 8.96 -27.11
C ALA A 212 10.47 8.84 -25.93
N ASP A 213 9.98 8.49 -24.74
CA ASP A 213 10.77 7.84 -23.66
C ASP A 213 11.22 8.64 -22.42
N PHE A 214 10.99 9.96 -22.26
CA PHE A 214 11.30 10.62 -20.96
C PHE A 214 10.16 10.50 -19.94
N SER A 215 10.36 9.71 -18.88
CA SER A 215 9.46 9.57 -17.72
C SER A 215 10.22 9.90 -16.44
N LEU A 216 9.73 10.87 -15.66
CA LEU A 216 10.35 11.27 -14.38
C LEU A 216 10.24 10.14 -13.37
N ILE A 217 9.13 9.40 -13.38
CA ILE A 217 8.96 8.20 -12.56
C ILE A 217 10.04 7.16 -12.92
N SER A 218 10.25 6.91 -14.22
CA SER A 218 11.32 5.97 -14.66
C SER A 218 12.71 6.47 -14.27
N THR A 219 12.90 7.79 -14.25
CA THR A 219 14.18 8.41 -13.88
C THR A 219 14.47 8.25 -12.38
N LEU A 220 13.47 8.46 -11.52
CA LEU A 220 13.60 8.34 -10.06
C LEU A 220 13.35 6.92 -9.54
N HIS A 221 13.33 5.93 -10.44
CA HIS A 221 13.20 4.51 -10.12
C HIS A 221 14.58 3.83 -10.21
N ASN A 222 14.82 2.85 -9.33
CA ASN A 222 16.01 2.01 -9.40
C ASN A 222 15.74 0.74 -10.22
N PRO A 223 16.16 0.68 -11.50
CA PRO A 223 15.85 -0.45 -12.39
C PRO A 223 16.64 -1.72 -12.06
N SER A 224 17.71 -1.63 -11.27
CA SER A 224 18.55 -2.77 -10.92
C SER A 224 17.92 -3.68 -9.87
N PHE A 225 16.77 -3.29 -9.31
CA PHE A 225 16.00 -4.05 -8.35
C PHE A 225 14.63 -4.38 -8.95
N SER A 226 14.42 -5.65 -9.32
CA SER A 226 13.13 -6.12 -9.82
C SER A 226 12.68 -7.39 -9.09
N PRO A 227 11.44 -7.43 -8.57
CA PRO A 227 10.86 -8.63 -7.93
C PRO A 227 10.72 -9.83 -8.86
N SER A 228 10.75 -9.62 -10.19
CA SER A 228 10.58 -10.69 -11.17
C SER A 228 11.90 -11.38 -11.56
N CYS A 229 13.05 -10.89 -11.10
CA CYS A 229 14.37 -11.53 -11.30
C CYS A 229 14.72 -12.60 -10.25
N SER A 230 13.88 -12.83 -9.23
CA SER A 230 14.11 -13.82 -8.16
C SER A 230 13.58 -15.23 -8.50
N THR A 231 13.27 -15.50 -9.77
CA THR A 231 12.80 -16.82 -10.25
C THR A 231 13.93 -17.86 -10.23
N GLY A 232 14.13 -18.50 -9.07
CA GLY A 232 14.99 -19.68 -9.01
C GLY A 232 15.47 -20.16 -7.64
N ALA A 233 15.01 -19.61 -6.51
CA ALA A 233 15.39 -20.15 -5.21
C ALA A 233 14.60 -21.44 -4.90
N ASN A 234 15.19 -22.60 -5.19
CA ASN A 234 14.74 -23.86 -4.61
C ASN A 234 15.00 -23.81 -3.10
N ALA A 235 13.98 -23.98 -2.25
CA ALA A 235 14.13 -24.03 -0.78
C ALA A 235 15.21 -25.03 -0.31
N THR A 236 15.47 -26.08 -1.09
CA THR A 236 16.54 -27.06 -0.89
C THR A 236 17.97 -26.47 -0.95
N SER A 237 18.17 -25.26 -1.48
CA SER A 237 19.50 -24.63 -1.58
C SER A 237 19.97 -23.95 -0.28
N ILE A 238 19.06 -23.53 0.60
CA ILE A 238 19.42 -22.74 1.81
C ILE A 238 19.82 -23.65 2.96
N GLU A 239 19.10 -24.78 3.13
CA GLU A 239 19.47 -25.84 4.08
C GLU A 239 20.88 -26.37 3.79
N GLN A 240 21.25 -26.48 2.51
CA GLN A 240 22.60 -26.88 2.08
C GLN A 240 23.69 -25.87 2.46
N GLN A 241 23.33 -24.59 2.58
CA GLN A 241 24.23 -23.50 2.96
C GLN A 241 24.18 -23.21 4.47
N ASN A 242 23.58 -24.11 5.25
CA ASN A 242 23.40 -23.97 6.71
C ASN A 242 22.85 -22.59 7.10
N TYR A 243 21.86 -22.09 6.35
CA TYR A 243 21.24 -20.78 6.57
C TYR A 243 22.24 -19.62 6.62
N TYR A 244 23.29 -19.66 5.80
CA TYR A 244 24.31 -18.60 5.71
C TYR A 244 25.08 -18.33 7.00
N PHE A 245 25.26 -19.36 7.84
CA PHE A 245 25.91 -19.26 9.15
C PHE A 245 27.13 -18.32 9.18
N ASP A 246 28.05 -18.47 8.23
CA ASP A 246 29.30 -17.70 8.18
C ASP A 246 29.10 -16.19 7.97
N GLN A 247 28.06 -15.80 7.21
CA GLN A 247 27.77 -14.39 6.92
C GLN A 247 26.70 -13.80 7.86
N ALA A 248 25.86 -14.66 8.44
CA ALA A 248 24.66 -14.27 9.16
C ALA A 248 24.95 -13.33 10.33
N HIS A 249 26.00 -13.60 11.11
CA HIS A 249 26.37 -12.76 12.25
C HIS A 249 26.63 -11.31 11.84
N VAL A 250 27.39 -11.10 10.77
CA VAL A 250 27.75 -9.75 10.29
C VAL A 250 26.52 -9.01 9.77
N PHE A 251 25.65 -9.71 9.03
CA PHE A 251 24.42 -9.11 8.51
C PHE A 251 23.41 -8.81 9.63
N MET A 252 23.16 -9.73 10.56
CA MET A 252 22.26 -9.47 11.70
C MET A 252 22.76 -8.31 12.56
N ASN A 253 24.06 -8.25 12.85
CA ASN A 253 24.64 -7.10 13.56
C ASN A 253 24.43 -5.80 12.77
N GLY A 254 24.62 -5.87 11.45
CA GLY A 254 24.30 -4.81 10.51
C GLY A 254 22.85 -4.31 10.59
N TYR A 255 21.86 -5.17 10.87
CA TYR A 255 20.47 -4.77 11.08
C TYR A 255 20.22 -4.23 12.50
N PHE A 256 20.59 -5.00 13.53
CA PHE A 256 20.27 -4.71 14.93
C PHE A 256 20.99 -3.49 15.50
N GLU A 257 22.22 -3.20 15.05
CA GLU A 257 22.93 -2.01 15.51
C GLU A 257 22.49 -0.72 14.82
N ASN A 258 21.58 -0.79 13.86
CA ASN A 258 21.34 0.26 12.88
C ASN A 258 19.84 0.53 12.71
N ILE A 259 19.14 -0.34 11.98
CA ILE A 259 17.73 -0.16 11.63
C ILE A 259 16.85 -0.46 12.83
N HIS A 260 17.19 -1.47 13.63
CA HIS A 260 16.36 -1.88 14.76
C HIS A 260 16.15 -0.74 15.78
N PHE A 261 17.16 0.11 16.01
CA PHE A 261 17.00 1.28 16.88
C PHE A 261 16.01 2.33 16.36
N ILE A 262 15.73 2.35 15.06
CA ILE A 262 14.77 3.28 14.45
C ILE A 262 13.41 2.62 14.27
N HIS A 263 13.40 1.30 14.06
CA HIS A 263 12.21 0.47 13.87
C HIS A 263 12.26 -0.76 14.80
N PRO A 264 12.06 -0.61 16.12
CA PRO A 264 12.26 -1.69 17.08
C PRO A 264 11.02 -2.58 17.25
N PHE A 265 10.74 -3.43 16.25
CA PHE A 265 9.56 -4.30 16.26
C PHE A 265 9.86 -5.80 16.43
N ILE A 266 11.13 -6.20 16.44
CA ILE A 266 11.58 -7.60 16.60
C ILE A 266 12.17 -7.80 17.99
N ASP A 267 11.81 -8.88 18.68
CA ASP A 267 12.50 -9.29 19.90
C ASP A 267 13.90 -9.79 19.55
N LYS A 268 14.92 -8.96 19.78
CA LYS A 268 16.30 -9.29 19.42
C LYS A 268 16.78 -10.57 20.08
N GLU A 269 16.48 -10.76 21.37
CA GLU A 269 16.99 -11.91 22.11
C GLU A 269 16.30 -13.20 21.65
N ASP A 270 14.98 -13.18 21.48
CA ASP A 270 14.23 -14.33 20.92
C ASP A 270 14.70 -14.66 19.49
N PHE A 271 14.88 -13.64 18.65
CA PHE A 271 15.34 -13.81 17.29
C PHE A 271 16.73 -14.47 17.23
N LEU A 272 17.67 -14.04 18.08
CA LEU A 272 19.03 -14.61 18.12
C LEU A 272 19.02 -16.07 18.60
N VAL A 273 18.19 -16.40 19.58
CA VAL A 273 18.03 -17.80 20.04
C VAL A 273 17.47 -18.67 18.91
N ARG A 274 16.43 -18.21 18.22
CA ARG A 274 15.83 -18.97 17.11
C ARG A 274 16.77 -19.07 15.90
N ALA A 275 17.58 -18.05 15.64
CA ALA A 275 18.62 -18.10 14.62
C ALA A 275 19.69 -19.14 14.97
N ASN A 276 20.08 -19.23 16.25
CA ASN A 276 20.97 -20.28 16.73
C ASN A 276 20.37 -21.68 16.50
N ASP A 277 19.09 -21.85 16.80
CA ASP A 277 18.40 -23.13 16.56
C ASP A 277 18.38 -23.51 15.08
N LEU A 278 18.23 -22.56 14.14
CA LEU A 278 18.33 -22.83 12.71
C LEU A 278 19.66 -23.48 12.29
N TRP A 279 20.77 -23.11 12.93
CA TRP A 279 22.10 -23.59 12.54
C TRP A 279 22.49 -24.91 13.21
N PHE A 280 21.97 -25.17 14.41
CA PHE A 280 22.44 -26.27 15.26
C PHE A 280 21.38 -27.32 15.58
N ASP A 281 20.09 -26.98 15.59
CA ASP A 281 19.02 -27.94 15.83
C ASP A 281 18.57 -28.60 14.52
N ARG A 282 19.15 -29.77 14.24
CA ARG A 282 18.79 -30.59 13.06
C ARG A 282 17.61 -31.53 13.30
N VAL A 283 16.99 -31.49 14.48
CA VAL A 283 15.91 -32.41 14.86
C VAL A 283 14.55 -31.84 14.48
N HIS A 284 14.37 -30.52 14.58
CA HIS A 284 13.12 -29.83 14.29
C HIS A 284 13.12 -29.21 12.89
N THR A 285 12.01 -29.36 12.17
CA THR A 285 11.80 -28.62 10.92
C THR A 285 11.56 -27.15 11.26
N PRO A 286 12.33 -26.21 10.67
CA PRO A 286 12.18 -24.80 11.02
C PRO A 286 10.88 -24.21 10.45
N GLU A 287 10.30 -23.28 11.21
CA GLU A 287 9.08 -22.60 10.81
C GLU A 287 9.32 -21.72 9.57
N PRO A 288 8.59 -21.91 8.45
CA PRO A 288 8.86 -21.17 7.22
C PRO A 288 8.68 -19.65 7.33
N SER A 289 7.78 -19.17 8.19
CA SER A 289 7.59 -17.73 8.44
C SER A 289 8.76 -17.09 9.16
N PHE A 290 9.37 -17.82 10.11
CA PHE A 290 10.60 -17.37 10.75
C PHE A 290 11.79 -17.40 9.79
N VAL A 291 11.91 -18.42 8.93
CA VAL A 291 12.98 -18.44 7.91
C VAL A 291 12.83 -17.24 6.96
N ALA A 292 11.61 -16.88 6.57
CA ALA A 292 11.36 -15.67 5.77
C ALA A 292 11.81 -14.41 6.51
N LEU A 293 11.41 -14.27 7.78
CA LEU A 293 11.81 -13.15 8.64
C LEU A 293 13.34 -13.08 8.77
N TYR A 294 13.99 -14.20 9.06
CA TYR A 294 15.44 -14.32 9.19
C TYR A 294 16.16 -13.85 7.92
N LEU A 295 15.76 -14.35 6.75
CA LEU A 295 16.35 -13.95 5.47
C LEU A 295 16.14 -12.46 5.18
N SER A 296 14.98 -11.90 5.55
CA SER A 296 14.72 -10.45 5.39
C SER A 296 15.59 -9.60 6.33
N VAL A 297 15.88 -10.07 7.56
CA VAL A 297 16.83 -9.43 8.48
C VAL A 297 18.24 -9.46 7.90
N LEU A 298 18.67 -10.60 7.36
CA LEU A 298 19.99 -10.71 6.71
C LEU A 298 20.08 -9.81 5.48
N SER A 299 19.04 -9.78 4.64
CA SER A 299 18.97 -8.95 3.44
C SER A 299 19.16 -7.48 3.79
N PHE A 300 18.37 -6.98 4.75
CA PHE A 300 18.46 -5.58 5.15
C PHE A 300 19.79 -5.30 5.86
N GLY A 301 20.26 -6.24 6.68
CA GLY A 301 21.55 -6.19 7.35
C GLY A 301 22.73 -6.05 6.39
N ALA A 302 22.74 -6.85 5.32
CA ALA A 302 23.72 -6.74 4.23
C ALA A 302 23.64 -5.37 3.54
N LEU A 303 22.44 -4.83 3.34
CA LEU A 303 22.24 -3.54 2.71
C LEU A 303 22.78 -2.37 3.57
N VAL A 304 22.62 -2.43 4.91
CA VAL A 304 22.84 -1.27 5.80
C VAL A 304 24.08 -1.38 6.70
N ARG A 305 24.76 -2.52 6.75
CA ARG A 305 26.04 -2.62 7.46
C ARG A 305 27.09 -1.69 6.84
N VAL A 306 28.12 -1.39 7.62
CA VAL A 306 29.34 -0.80 7.08
C VAL A 306 30.10 -1.88 6.32
N TRP A 307 30.50 -1.56 5.09
CA TRP A 307 31.33 -2.37 4.21
C TRP A 307 32.72 -1.74 4.18
N ASP A 308 33.69 -2.42 4.78
CA ASP A 308 35.10 -2.06 4.68
C ASP A 308 35.75 -2.81 3.50
N GLU A 309 35.15 -3.94 3.13
CA GLU A 309 35.48 -4.78 1.99
C GLU A 309 34.54 -4.57 0.80
N ASP A 310 35.04 -4.73 -0.42
CA ASP A 310 34.23 -4.63 -1.66
C ASP A 310 33.20 -5.77 -1.76
N LYS A 311 33.60 -6.97 -1.32
CA LYS A 311 32.83 -8.21 -1.43
C LYS A 311 33.02 -9.08 -0.21
N LEU A 312 31.93 -9.70 0.24
CA LEU A 312 31.94 -10.73 1.27
C LEU A 312 31.56 -12.06 0.62
N ALA A 313 32.42 -13.07 0.71
CA ALA A 313 32.22 -14.37 0.05
C ALA A 313 31.84 -14.25 -1.46
N GLY A 314 32.49 -13.32 -2.17
CA GLY A 314 32.37 -13.15 -3.62
C GLY A 314 31.21 -12.27 -4.10
N LEU A 315 30.32 -11.85 -3.20
CA LEU A 315 29.19 -10.97 -3.52
C LEU A 315 29.33 -9.62 -2.80
N GLY A 316 28.97 -8.54 -3.50
CA GLY A 316 28.87 -7.20 -2.96
C GLY A 316 27.57 -6.97 -2.19
N ARG A 317 27.42 -5.77 -1.64
CA ARG A 317 26.28 -5.41 -0.76
C ARG A 317 24.90 -5.60 -1.40
N PHE A 318 24.71 -5.11 -2.63
CA PHE A 318 23.43 -5.20 -3.34
C PHE A 318 23.15 -6.63 -3.78
N GLU A 319 24.18 -7.35 -4.22
CA GLU A 319 24.04 -8.75 -4.63
C GLU A 319 23.56 -9.61 -3.46
N TRP A 320 24.15 -9.45 -2.27
CA TRP A 320 23.70 -10.10 -1.05
C TRP A 320 22.27 -9.72 -0.67
N SER A 321 22.00 -8.42 -0.55
CA SER A 321 20.67 -7.90 -0.20
C SER A 321 19.58 -8.49 -1.09
N ARG A 322 19.78 -8.43 -2.41
CA ARG A 322 18.79 -8.85 -3.42
C ARG A 322 18.62 -10.36 -3.47
N LYS A 323 19.71 -11.12 -3.33
CA LYS A 323 19.65 -12.59 -3.23
C LYS A 323 18.78 -13.01 -2.04
N LEU A 324 19.10 -12.50 -0.85
CA LEU A 324 18.39 -12.83 0.39
C LEU A 324 16.94 -12.33 0.37
N PHE A 325 16.68 -11.17 -0.23
CA PHE A 325 15.33 -10.65 -0.46
C PHE A 325 14.50 -11.59 -1.34
N GLY A 326 15.08 -12.07 -2.46
CA GLY A 326 14.42 -13.02 -3.36
C GLY A 326 14.09 -14.35 -2.68
N GLU A 327 14.98 -14.84 -1.82
CA GLU A 327 14.75 -16.04 -1.01
C GLU A 327 13.65 -15.83 0.03
N ALA A 328 13.65 -14.71 0.77
CA ALA A 328 12.56 -14.35 1.69
C ALA A 328 11.21 -14.25 0.97
N GLN A 329 11.19 -13.65 -0.23
CA GLN A 329 10.00 -13.58 -1.08
C GLN A 329 9.50 -14.96 -1.51
N ALA A 330 10.39 -15.90 -1.83
CA ALA A 330 10.01 -17.27 -2.17
C ALA A 330 9.31 -17.98 -0.99
N TYR A 331 9.79 -17.77 0.24
CA TYR A 331 9.12 -18.29 1.44
C TYR A 331 7.76 -17.64 1.67
N LEU A 332 7.62 -16.33 1.50
CA LEU A 332 6.33 -15.65 1.57
C LEU A 332 5.34 -16.20 0.54
N ASN A 333 5.79 -16.46 -0.69
CA ASN A 333 4.97 -17.05 -1.75
C ASN A 333 4.56 -18.49 -1.42
N TYR A 334 5.43 -19.27 -0.78
CA TYR A 334 5.12 -20.60 -0.28
C TYR A 334 4.05 -20.57 0.82
N LEU A 335 4.15 -19.63 1.76
CA LEU A 335 3.20 -19.42 2.85
C LEU A 335 1.82 -18.91 2.38
N ARG A 336 1.76 -18.24 1.22
CA ARG A 336 0.56 -17.61 0.62
C ARG A 336 -0.07 -16.52 1.50
N PHE A 337 -0.90 -16.88 2.46
CA PHE A 337 -1.71 -15.97 3.28
C PHE A 337 -1.55 -16.25 4.78
N SER A 338 -0.32 -16.50 5.24
CA SER A 338 -0.06 -16.63 6.67
C SER A 338 -0.37 -15.33 7.41
N ASN A 339 -0.90 -15.43 8.61
CA ASN A 339 -1.29 -14.32 9.49
C ASN A 339 -0.59 -14.37 10.85
N ASP A 340 0.60 -14.98 10.90
CA ASP A 340 1.47 -14.98 12.08
C ASP A 340 2.30 -13.68 12.20
N LEU A 341 2.88 -13.47 13.39
CA LEU A 341 3.68 -12.27 13.69
C LEU A 341 4.91 -12.17 12.80
N GLU A 342 5.57 -13.29 12.56
CA GLU A 342 6.80 -13.40 11.79
C GLU A 342 6.59 -13.02 10.32
N THR A 343 5.46 -13.42 9.73
CA THR A 343 5.06 -13.05 8.37
C THR A 343 4.82 -11.56 8.27
N VAL A 344 4.11 -10.96 9.25
CA VAL A 344 3.89 -9.51 9.32
C VAL A 344 5.22 -8.75 9.44
N GLN A 345 6.10 -9.19 10.35
CA GLN A 345 7.41 -8.58 10.55
C GLN A 345 8.32 -8.74 9.32
N CYS A 346 8.22 -9.87 8.61
CA CYS A 346 8.91 -10.07 7.34
C CYS A 346 8.40 -9.09 6.30
N LEU A 347 7.08 -8.96 6.10
CA LEU A 347 6.47 -8.00 5.16
C LEU A 347 6.86 -6.56 5.47
N TYR A 348 6.95 -6.19 6.75
CA TYR A 348 7.51 -4.91 7.20
C TYR A 348 8.93 -4.72 6.64
N LEU A 349 9.83 -5.68 6.90
CA LEU A 349 11.21 -5.61 6.43
C LEU A 349 11.31 -5.57 4.91
N MET A 350 10.50 -6.35 4.20
CA MET A 350 10.43 -6.32 2.74
C MET A 350 10.08 -4.91 2.24
N ALA A 351 9.09 -4.25 2.84
CA ALA A 351 8.75 -2.86 2.51
C ALA A 351 9.94 -1.90 2.76
N LYS A 352 10.65 -2.04 3.89
CA LYS A 352 11.80 -1.21 4.22
C LYS A 352 13.01 -1.46 3.31
N ILE A 353 13.23 -2.69 2.86
CA ILE A 353 14.28 -3.02 1.89
C ILE A 353 13.94 -2.37 0.55
N CYS A 354 12.70 -2.52 0.06
CA CYS A 354 12.25 -1.84 -1.16
C CYS A 354 12.36 -0.31 -1.06
N GLN A 355 12.10 0.26 0.12
CA GLN A 355 12.29 1.69 0.38
C GLN A 355 13.77 2.10 0.23
N ASN A 356 14.71 1.29 0.76
CA ASN A 356 16.15 1.58 0.63
C ASN A 356 16.72 1.27 -0.76
N GLU A 357 16.11 0.34 -1.50
CA GLU A 357 16.37 0.11 -2.92
C GLU A 357 15.68 1.16 -3.82
N LEU A 358 15.09 2.22 -3.24
CA LEU A 358 14.43 3.33 -3.96
C LEU A 358 13.36 2.85 -4.95
N ASN A 359 12.57 1.88 -4.51
CA ASN A 359 11.43 1.30 -5.20
C ASN A 359 10.13 1.61 -4.41
N PRO A 360 9.69 2.87 -4.38
CA PRO A 360 8.62 3.32 -3.50
C PRO A 360 7.26 2.69 -3.81
N ASN A 361 6.97 2.40 -5.08
CA ASN A 361 5.73 1.70 -5.44
C ASN A 361 5.66 0.31 -4.79
N LEU A 362 6.74 -0.45 -4.89
CA LEU A 362 6.81 -1.79 -4.32
C LEU A 362 6.83 -1.77 -2.78
N ALA A 363 7.54 -0.80 -2.18
CA ALA A 363 7.52 -0.58 -0.74
C ALA A 363 6.09 -0.33 -0.22
N TYR A 364 5.33 0.53 -0.92
CA TYR A 364 3.92 0.80 -0.61
C TYR A 364 3.05 -0.47 -0.72
N MET A 365 3.30 -1.32 -1.73
CA MET A 365 2.56 -2.58 -1.89
C MET A 365 2.83 -3.60 -0.77
N TYR A 366 4.11 -3.79 -0.38
CA TYR A 366 4.47 -4.68 0.73
C TYR A 366 3.93 -4.17 2.07
N LEU A 367 3.96 -2.86 2.28
CA LEU A 367 3.44 -2.25 3.50
C LEU A 367 1.92 -2.43 3.60
N GLY A 368 1.19 -2.19 2.51
CA GLY A 368 -0.25 -2.49 2.45
C GLY A 368 -0.58 -3.98 2.67
N LEU A 369 0.30 -4.90 2.25
CA LEU A 369 0.15 -6.32 2.58
C LEU A 369 0.40 -6.59 4.07
N ALA A 370 1.39 -5.95 4.69
CA ALA A 370 1.63 -6.02 6.14
C ALA A 370 0.43 -5.49 6.93
N VAL A 371 -0.12 -4.31 6.57
CA VAL A 371 -1.32 -3.73 7.18
C VAL A 371 -2.49 -4.71 7.10
N ARG A 372 -2.82 -5.20 5.89
CA ARG A 372 -3.94 -6.13 5.72
C ARG A 372 -3.75 -7.44 6.48
N THR A 373 -2.52 -7.93 6.58
CA THR A 373 -2.19 -9.13 7.37
C THR A 373 -2.38 -8.87 8.87
N CYS A 374 -1.94 -7.72 9.39
CA CYS A 374 -2.21 -7.30 10.77
C CYS A 374 -3.71 -7.20 11.07
N LEU A 375 -4.47 -6.56 10.19
CA LEU A 375 -5.92 -6.40 10.34
C LEU A 375 -6.62 -7.77 10.33
N SER A 376 -6.20 -8.67 9.43
CA SER A 376 -6.72 -10.04 9.38
C SER A 376 -6.35 -10.87 10.62
N ALA A 377 -5.18 -10.63 11.20
CA ALA A 377 -4.72 -11.30 12.42
C ALA A 377 -5.31 -10.69 13.70
N GLY A 378 -5.98 -9.53 13.61
CA GLY A 378 -6.48 -8.77 14.76
C GLY A 378 -5.38 -8.07 15.57
N PHE A 379 -4.18 -7.87 15.00
CA PHE A 379 -3.07 -7.21 15.70
C PHE A 379 -3.33 -5.73 15.98
N ASN A 380 -4.25 -5.09 15.29
CA ASN A 380 -4.71 -3.72 15.60
C ASN A 380 -5.64 -3.64 16.82
N ARG A 381 -6.06 -4.80 17.37
CA ARG A 381 -7.05 -4.87 18.44
C ARG A 381 -6.46 -5.31 19.76
N GLU A 382 -6.98 -4.76 20.84
CA GLU A 382 -6.66 -5.21 22.19
C GLU A 382 -7.26 -6.60 22.44
N VAL A 383 -6.47 -7.49 23.03
CA VAL A 383 -6.89 -8.84 23.41
C VAL A 383 -6.47 -9.06 24.85
N GLU A 384 -7.42 -9.31 25.75
CA GLU A 384 -7.15 -9.56 27.16
C GLU A 384 -6.40 -10.89 27.35
N CYS A 385 -5.06 -10.84 27.33
CA CYS A 385 -4.20 -11.96 27.70
C CYS A 385 -2.98 -11.47 28.52
N PRO A 386 -3.13 -11.29 29.85
CA PRO A 386 -2.15 -10.58 30.69
C PRO A 386 -0.78 -11.22 30.84
N LYS A 387 -0.56 -12.44 30.33
CA LYS A 387 0.67 -13.23 30.54
C LYS A 387 1.50 -13.46 29.27
N ASP A 388 1.04 -13.00 28.11
CA ASP A 388 1.71 -13.28 26.86
C ASP A 388 2.76 -12.20 26.52
N ARG A 389 4.05 -12.55 26.64
CA ARG A 389 5.18 -11.70 26.21
C ARG A 389 5.08 -11.31 24.74
N ARG A 390 4.45 -12.14 23.90
CA ARG A 390 4.22 -11.87 22.47
C ARG A 390 3.29 -10.67 22.27
N SER A 391 2.38 -10.39 23.21
CA SER A 391 1.44 -9.27 23.11
C SER A 391 2.15 -7.92 23.00
N SER A 392 3.24 -7.73 23.77
CA SER A 392 4.04 -6.51 23.70
C SER A 392 4.69 -6.33 22.31
N TRP A 393 5.21 -7.40 21.73
CA TRP A 393 5.84 -7.36 20.41
C TRP A 393 4.83 -7.22 19.25
N ILE A 394 3.62 -7.78 19.40
CA ILE A 394 2.51 -7.51 18.49
C ILE A 394 2.14 -6.02 18.53
N SER A 395 2.08 -5.41 19.73
CA SER A 395 1.83 -3.96 19.87
C SER A 395 2.92 -3.12 19.18
N LYS A 396 4.20 -3.40 19.47
CA LYS A 396 5.32 -2.70 18.80
C LYS A 396 5.30 -2.86 17.29
N THR A 397 4.98 -4.06 16.79
CA THR A 397 4.88 -4.35 15.35
C THR A 397 3.72 -3.59 14.71
N TRP A 398 2.51 -3.67 15.30
CA TRP A 398 1.34 -2.96 14.79
C TRP A 398 1.57 -1.46 14.73
N TRP A 399 1.97 -0.85 15.84
CA TRP A 399 2.16 0.61 15.90
C TRP A 399 3.37 1.08 15.08
N GLY A 400 4.40 0.24 14.94
CA GLY A 400 5.49 0.48 14.01
C GLY A 400 5.04 0.47 12.54
N ILE A 401 4.08 -0.39 12.17
CA ILE A 401 3.49 -0.44 10.82
C ILE A 401 2.58 0.76 10.61
N PHE A 402 1.73 1.08 11.59
CA PHE A 402 0.83 2.24 11.58
C PHE A 402 1.59 3.54 11.25
N SER A 403 2.66 3.83 12.00
CA SER A 403 3.46 5.03 11.76
C SER A 403 4.17 5.00 10.40
N LEU A 404 4.70 3.84 9.99
CA LEU A 404 5.42 3.72 8.73
C LEU A 404 4.50 3.86 7.51
N GLU A 405 3.28 3.32 7.57
CA GLU A 405 2.29 3.41 6.49
C GLU A 405 1.91 4.86 6.23
N ILE A 406 1.67 5.64 7.27
CA ILE A 406 1.37 7.07 7.14
C ILE A 406 2.57 7.83 6.56
N GLU A 407 3.78 7.61 7.09
CA GLU A 407 4.99 8.28 6.60
C GLU A 407 5.27 7.95 5.12
N MET A 408 5.14 6.68 4.75
CA MET A 408 5.38 6.22 3.39
C MET A 408 4.35 6.78 2.42
N SER A 409 3.05 6.68 2.77
CA SER A 409 1.94 7.17 1.97
C SER A 409 2.05 8.68 1.76
N PHE A 410 2.37 9.44 2.81
CA PHE A 410 2.62 10.86 2.72
C PHE A 410 3.82 11.20 1.83
N SER A 411 4.92 10.45 1.91
CA SER A 411 6.12 10.72 1.10
C SER A 411 5.88 10.56 -0.42
N VAL A 412 4.96 9.69 -0.83
CA VAL A 412 4.62 9.48 -2.25
C VAL A 412 3.33 10.16 -2.68
N GLY A 413 2.61 10.80 -1.76
CA GLY A 413 1.32 11.45 -2.00
C GLY A 413 0.19 10.47 -2.32
N ARG A 414 0.20 9.30 -1.68
CA ARG A 414 -0.86 8.30 -1.76
C ARG A 414 -1.68 8.29 -0.47
N PRO A 415 -2.96 7.87 -0.50
CA PRO A 415 -3.71 7.63 0.73
C PRO A 415 -3.09 6.47 1.50
N ASP A 416 -3.10 6.55 2.83
CA ASP A 416 -2.80 5.38 3.67
C ASP A 416 -3.98 4.39 3.67
N THR A 417 -3.69 3.13 3.99
CA THR A 417 -4.69 2.05 3.98
C THR A 417 -5.23 1.65 5.36
N LEU A 418 -5.03 2.49 6.39
CA LEU A 418 -5.35 2.15 7.78
C LEU A 418 -6.85 2.28 8.10
N GLY A 419 -7.56 3.17 7.40
CA GLY A 419 -8.95 3.51 7.71
C GLY A 419 -9.05 4.51 8.87
N MET A 420 -10.16 4.52 9.59
CA MET A 420 -10.41 5.46 10.69
C MET A 420 -9.60 5.06 11.93
N ASP A 421 -9.08 6.04 12.67
CA ASP A 421 -8.23 5.82 13.85
C ASP A 421 -8.96 4.96 14.92
N GLU A 422 -10.29 5.06 15.02
CA GLU A 422 -11.14 4.30 15.94
C GLU A 422 -11.14 2.78 15.66
N TYR A 423 -10.69 2.34 14.49
CA TYR A 423 -10.51 0.91 14.20
C TYR A 423 -9.34 0.29 14.96
N HIS A 424 -8.48 1.10 15.55
CA HIS A 424 -7.23 0.67 16.17
C HIS A 424 -7.27 0.91 17.67
N ASN A 425 -7.57 -0.14 18.43
CA ASN A 425 -7.73 -0.05 19.89
C ASN A 425 -6.68 -0.83 20.68
N ARG A 426 -5.66 -1.40 20.03
CA ARG A 426 -4.52 -2.02 20.71
C ARG A 426 -3.76 -1.00 21.57
N ALA A 427 -3.40 -1.39 22.78
CA ALA A 427 -2.61 -0.59 23.71
C ALA A 427 -1.31 -0.11 23.05
N ILE A 428 -1.04 1.18 23.18
CA ILE A 428 0.21 1.82 22.73
C ILE A 428 1.34 1.33 23.65
N PRO A 429 2.55 1.03 23.13
CA PRO A 429 3.69 0.66 23.97
C PRO A 429 4.01 1.74 25.00
N ASP A 430 4.50 1.32 26.16
CA ASP A 430 4.85 2.23 27.25
C ASP A 430 5.88 3.28 26.79
N ARG A 431 5.72 4.51 27.28
CA ARG A 431 6.68 5.60 27.06
C ARG A 431 7.81 5.44 28.06
N ASP A 432 8.75 4.56 27.74
CA ASP A 432 9.94 4.28 28.54
C ASP A 432 11.18 5.05 28.03
N ASP A 433 12.31 4.91 28.73
CA ASP A 433 13.62 5.43 28.32
C ASP A 433 14.49 4.33 27.67
N SER A 434 13.86 3.29 27.10
CA SER A 434 14.57 2.17 26.47
C SER A 434 14.91 2.47 25.01
N GLU A 435 15.62 1.53 24.37
CA GLU A 435 15.86 1.59 22.92
C GLU A 435 14.58 1.47 22.08
N TYR A 436 13.42 1.19 22.70
CA TYR A 436 12.11 1.07 22.06
C TYR A 436 11.25 2.35 22.18
N ALA A 437 11.73 3.34 22.94
CA ALA A 437 11.00 4.56 23.30
C ALA A 437 10.44 5.31 22.08
N ILE A 438 11.10 5.23 20.92
CA ILE A 438 10.71 5.96 19.70
C ILE A 438 9.29 5.61 19.19
N ILE A 439 8.80 4.39 19.41
CA ILE A 439 7.52 3.94 18.83
C ILE A 439 6.34 4.83 19.24
N PRO A 440 6.02 5.00 20.53
CA PRO A 440 4.87 5.82 20.94
C PRO A 440 4.97 7.28 20.45
N TRP A 441 6.18 7.85 20.36
CA TRP A 441 6.37 9.21 19.85
C TRP A 441 6.16 9.31 18.35
N MET A 442 6.51 8.27 17.59
CA MET A 442 6.24 8.19 16.17
C MET A 442 4.75 7.97 15.85
N ILE A 443 3.95 7.42 16.77
CA ILE A 443 2.49 7.35 16.61
C ILE A 443 1.91 8.76 16.64
N ASP A 444 2.24 9.54 17.69
CA ASP A 444 1.81 10.93 17.82
C ASP A 444 2.22 11.75 16.59
N PHE A 445 3.46 11.57 16.13
CA PHE A 445 3.99 12.28 14.98
C PHE A 445 3.31 11.85 13.67
N ALA A 446 3.02 10.56 13.50
CA ALA A 446 2.30 10.06 12.34
C ALA A 446 0.87 10.64 12.25
N GLN A 447 0.17 10.82 13.37
CA GLN A 447 -1.14 11.49 13.36
C GLN A 447 -1.04 12.95 12.88
N ILE A 448 0.03 13.66 13.28
CA ILE A 448 0.31 15.00 12.76
C ILE A 448 0.57 14.96 11.24
N ILE A 449 1.38 14.02 10.77
CA ILE A 449 1.65 13.83 9.32
C ILE A 449 0.35 13.56 8.55
N ARG A 450 -0.54 12.71 9.07
CA ARG A 450 -1.82 12.38 8.45
C ARG A 450 -2.71 13.62 8.33
N ARG A 451 -2.70 14.49 9.35
CA ARG A 451 -3.39 15.78 9.30
C ARG A 451 -2.80 16.73 8.28
N VAL A 452 -1.46 16.82 8.15
CA VAL A 452 -0.83 17.60 7.07
C VAL A 452 -1.31 17.09 5.71
N SER A 453 -1.30 15.77 5.51
CA SER A 453 -1.77 15.15 4.26
C SER A 453 -3.22 15.53 3.94
N VAL A 454 -4.15 15.32 4.88
CA VAL A 454 -5.58 15.52 4.62
C VAL A 454 -5.95 17.02 4.61
N GLN A 455 -5.50 17.78 5.60
CA GLN A 455 -5.98 19.13 5.87
C GLN A 455 -5.19 20.24 5.15
N ILE A 456 -4.02 19.94 4.58
CA ILE A 456 -3.24 20.93 3.82
C ILE A 456 -3.21 20.57 2.34
N TYR A 457 -2.92 19.30 2.03
CA TYR A 457 -2.74 18.85 0.65
C TYR A 457 -4.05 18.42 -0.05
N HIS A 458 -5.03 17.86 0.67
CA HIS A 458 -6.28 17.36 0.06
C HIS A 458 -7.50 18.28 0.29
N SER A 459 -7.49 19.14 1.31
CA SER A 459 -8.63 20.01 1.64
C SER A 459 -8.83 21.13 0.61
N ARG A 460 -10.08 21.38 0.23
CA ARG A 460 -10.50 22.50 -0.62
C ARG A 460 -10.99 23.67 0.25
N ILE A 461 -10.07 24.30 0.96
CA ILE A 461 -10.31 25.47 1.82
C ILE A 461 -9.59 26.70 1.24
N THR A 462 -9.97 27.89 1.70
CA THR A 462 -9.35 29.15 1.24
C THR A 462 -7.86 29.22 1.64
N LEU A 463 -7.08 30.04 0.94
CA LEU A 463 -5.66 30.26 1.27
C LEU A 463 -5.47 30.71 2.72
N GLN A 464 -6.32 31.64 3.20
CA GLN A 464 -6.26 32.17 4.56
C GLN A 464 -6.52 31.07 5.61
N GLU A 465 -7.54 30.23 5.39
CA GLU A 465 -7.83 29.10 6.27
C GLU A 465 -6.68 28.08 6.26
N LYS A 466 -6.10 27.81 5.09
CA LYS A 466 -4.96 26.90 4.95
C LYS A 466 -3.72 27.43 5.68
N LEU A 467 -3.43 28.73 5.59
CA LEU A 467 -2.34 29.39 6.32
C LEU A 467 -2.53 29.27 7.84
N GLN A 468 -3.72 29.60 8.34
CA GLN A 468 -4.03 29.50 9.76
C GLN A 468 -3.87 28.06 10.26
N LEU A 469 -4.36 27.08 9.49
CA LEU A 469 -4.26 25.68 9.84
C LEU A 469 -2.82 25.17 9.82
N ALA A 470 -2.00 25.63 8.87
CA ALA A 470 -0.59 25.29 8.82
C ALA A 470 0.17 25.80 10.05
N LEU A 471 -0.08 27.04 10.48
CA LEU A 471 0.51 27.60 11.70
C LEU A 471 0.05 26.84 12.96
N GLN A 472 -1.21 26.42 13.02
CA GLN A 472 -1.71 25.58 14.11
C GLN A 472 -1.02 24.21 14.16
N ILE A 473 -0.83 23.56 13.01
CA ILE A 473 -0.12 22.29 12.92
C ILE A 473 1.36 22.47 13.31
N GLU A 474 2.01 23.55 12.91
CA GLU A 474 3.38 23.87 13.35
C GLU A 474 3.47 23.93 14.88
N MET A 475 2.55 24.65 15.54
CA MET A 475 2.50 24.71 17.01
C MET A 475 2.29 23.34 17.66
N GLU A 476 1.61 22.41 16.99
CA GLU A 476 1.48 21.03 17.45
C GLU A 476 2.76 20.23 17.29
N MET A 477 3.46 20.38 16.16
CA MET A 477 4.77 19.79 15.95
C MET A 477 5.78 20.26 17.02
N ASP A 478 5.77 21.55 17.35
CA ASP A 478 6.64 22.12 18.38
C ASP A 478 6.30 21.60 19.78
N ARG A 479 5.01 21.45 20.08
CA ARG A 479 4.54 20.80 21.32
C ARG A 479 4.92 19.32 21.38
N TRP A 480 4.88 18.61 20.26
CA TRP A 480 5.35 17.24 20.18
C TRP A 480 6.85 17.15 20.47
N LEU A 481 7.66 18.00 19.82
CA LEU A 481 9.12 18.07 20.02
C LEU A 481 9.47 18.38 21.49
N ALA A 482 8.75 19.32 22.12
CA ALA A 482 8.96 19.70 23.51
C ALA A 482 8.71 18.54 24.50
N ARG A 483 7.75 17.66 24.19
CA ARG A 483 7.36 16.51 25.03
C ARG A 483 8.29 15.30 24.90
N LEU A 484 9.17 15.26 23.90
CA LEU A 484 10.08 14.12 23.73
C LEU A 484 10.96 13.92 24.97
N PRO A 485 11.26 12.67 25.37
CA PRO A 485 12.18 12.37 26.45
C PRO A 485 13.57 12.90 26.13
N GLU A 486 14.25 13.45 27.13
CA GLU A 486 15.56 14.08 26.98
C GLU A 486 16.62 13.16 26.34
N MET A 487 16.49 11.84 26.49
CA MET A 487 17.39 10.86 25.86
C MET A 487 17.30 10.84 24.33
N ILE A 488 16.09 11.03 23.78
CA ILE A 488 15.80 10.93 22.34
C ILE A 488 15.42 12.27 21.72
N LYS A 489 15.42 13.35 22.52
CA LYS A 489 15.10 14.71 22.10
C LYS A 489 16.19 15.29 21.20
N PRO A 490 15.85 15.68 19.97
CA PRO A 490 16.83 16.26 19.05
C PRO A 490 17.35 17.62 19.50
N ASP A 491 18.59 17.94 19.11
CA ASP A 491 19.16 19.27 19.29
C ASP A 491 18.64 20.21 18.19
N ILE A 492 17.51 20.87 18.46
CA ILE A 492 16.82 21.78 17.54
C ILE A 492 16.55 23.12 18.24
N GLY A 493 16.96 24.21 17.62
CA GLY A 493 16.63 25.58 18.05
C GLY A 493 17.09 25.90 19.48
N ALA A 494 16.13 26.14 20.37
CA ALA A 494 16.36 26.47 21.78
C ALA A 494 16.79 25.28 22.65
N TYR A 495 16.71 24.04 22.14
CA TYR A 495 16.95 22.82 22.89
C TYR A 495 18.40 22.29 22.78
N LYS A 496 19.39 23.19 22.67
CA LYS A 496 20.81 22.83 22.65
C LYS A 496 21.21 22.10 23.92
N LEU A 497 21.43 20.80 23.81
CA LEU A 497 21.84 19.96 24.93
C LEU A 497 23.30 20.29 25.30
N SER A 498 23.50 20.91 26.45
CA SER A 498 24.82 21.14 27.08
C SER A 498 25.49 19.85 27.61
N ARG A 499 25.11 18.68 27.07
CA ARG A 499 25.55 17.36 27.56
C ARG A 499 26.68 16.82 26.69
N SER A 500 27.67 16.18 27.33
CA SER A 500 28.73 15.45 26.63
C SER A 500 28.14 14.24 25.89
N ALA A 501 27.84 14.40 24.60
CA ALA A 501 27.26 13.39 23.72
C ALA A 501 28.10 12.10 23.56
N LEU A 502 29.34 12.09 24.05
CA LEU A 502 30.26 10.95 23.97
C LEU A 502 29.79 9.74 24.80
N ARG A 503 29.06 9.95 25.90
CA ARG A 503 28.59 8.88 26.79
C ARG A 503 27.21 8.33 26.44
N ASP A 504 26.53 8.93 25.47
CA ASP A 504 25.18 8.52 25.11
C ASP A 504 25.18 7.20 24.31
N PRO A 505 24.22 6.29 24.59
CA PRO A 505 24.16 5.03 23.90
C PRO A 505 23.93 5.22 22.39
N LYS A 506 24.43 4.26 21.59
CA LYS A 506 24.33 4.30 20.13
C LYS A 506 22.89 4.49 19.62
N TRP A 507 21.91 3.85 20.25
CA TRP A 507 20.50 3.91 19.86
C TRP A 507 19.92 5.32 20.05
N ALA A 508 20.22 5.99 21.17
CA ALA A 508 19.69 7.32 21.50
C ALA A 508 20.20 8.38 20.53
N ARG A 509 21.49 8.33 20.18
CA ARG A 509 22.08 9.20 19.16
C ARG A 509 21.38 9.06 17.81
N ARG A 510 21.08 7.83 17.38
CA ARG A 510 20.39 7.57 16.10
C ARG A 510 18.93 8.02 16.13
N GLN A 511 18.21 7.78 17.23
CA GLN A 511 16.82 8.21 17.36
C GLN A 511 16.71 9.74 17.35
N ARG A 512 17.54 10.46 18.10
CA ARG A 512 17.61 11.95 18.03
C ARG A 512 17.78 12.45 16.61
N LEU A 513 18.67 11.80 15.88
CA LEU A 513 19.02 12.19 14.54
C LEU A 513 17.86 12.02 13.55
N VAL A 514 17.25 10.84 13.56
CA VAL A 514 16.11 10.54 12.70
C VAL A 514 14.91 11.41 13.05
N LEU A 515 14.65 11.65 14.33
CA LEU A 515 13.57 12.52 14.77
C LEU A 515 13.80 13.98 14.33
N ALA A 516 15.05 14.48 14.38
CA ALA A 516 15.37 15.81 13.85
C ALA A 516 15.07 15.92 12.35
N ILE A 517 15.59 14.97 11.57
CA ILE A 517 15.42 14.95 10.12
C ILE A 517 13.94 14.84 9.75
N ARG A 518 13.17 13.98 10.42
CA ARG A 518 11.72 13.82 10.19
C ARG A 518 10.94 15.08 10.56
N TYR A 519 11.28 15.74 11.68
CA TYR A 519 10.66 16.99 12.09
C TYR A 519 10.81 18.08 11.02
N TYR A 520 12.04 18.35 10.57
CA TYR A 520 12.28 19.37 9.54
C TYR A 520 11.67 19.00 8.19
N ASN A 521 11.70 17.71 7.82
CA ASN A 521 11.09 17.25 6.58
C ASN A 521 9.57 17.50 6.54
N VAL A 522 8.86 17.14 7.60
CA VAL A 522 7.41 17.37 7.69
C VAL A 522 7.11 18.86 7.78
N LYS A 523 7.92 19.65 8.48
CA LYS A 523 7.74 21.11 8.59
C LYS A 523 7.93 21.80 7.25
N MET A 524 8.93 21.40 6.48
CA MET A 524 9.12 21.83 5.10
C MET A 524 7.90 21.48 4.25
N LEU A 525 7.42 20.23 4.29
CA LEU A 525 6.27 19.81 3.49
C LEU A 525 4.97 20.49 3.93
N LEU A 526 4.81 20.80 5.22
CA LEU A 526 3.67 21.57 5.74
C LEU A 526 3.55 22.94 5.08
N PHE A 527 4.68 23.63 4.89
CA PHE A 527 4.71 24.98 4.31
C PHE A 527 4.95 25.02 2.79
N ARG A 528 5.36 23.90 2.18
CA ARG A 528 5.66 23.84 0.75
C ARG A 528 4.49 24.27 -0.16
N PRO A 529 3.22 23.94 0.11
CA PRO A 529 2.10 24.35 -0.75
C PRO A 529 1.98 25.88 -0.91
N PHE A 530 2.50 26.66 0.04
CA PHE A 530 2.44 28.12 -0.04
C PHE A 530 3.49 28.71 -1.00
N LEU A 531 4.49 27.93 -1.41
CA LEU A 531 5.52 28.38 -2.36
C LEU A 531 4.98 28.62 -3.77
N SER A 532 3.85 27.99 -4.15
CA SER A 532 3.21 28.30 -5.44
C SER A 532 2.76 29.77 -5.50
N HIS A 533 2.31 30.33 -4.37
CA HIS A 533 1.89 31.73 -4.26
C HIS A 533 3.06 32.71 -4.30
N PHE A 534 4.26 32.29 -3.87
CA PHE A 534 5.50 33.05 -4.11
C PHE A 534 5.71 33.34 -5.61
N THR A 535 5.27 32.41 -6.48
CA THR A 535 5.42 32.55 -7.94
C THR A 535 4.34 33.42 -8.59
N ARG A 536 3.23 33.70 -7.90
CA ARG A 536 2.13 34.55 -8.37
C ARG A 536 2.31 35.93 -7.74
N LYS A 537 2.48 36.99 -8.53
CA LYS A 537 2.53 38.38 -8.00
C LYS A 537 1.17 38.77 -7.40
N LEU A 538 0.92 38.37 -6.15
CA LEU A 538 -0.25 38.80 -5.40
C LEU A 538 -0.14 40.31 -5.16
N ARG A 539 -1.23 41.05 -5.40
CA ARG A 539 -1.24 42.52 -5.21
C ARG A 539 -1.11 42.92 -3.73
N HIS A 540 -1.61 42.07 -2.82
CA HIS A 540 -1.57 42.25 -1.37
C HIS A 540 -1.37 40.88 -0.68
N PRO A 541 -0.13 40.36 -0.59
CA PRO A 541 0.12 39.13 0.15
C PRO A 541 -0.15 39.36 1.65
N PRO A 542 -0.80 38.42 2.36
CA PRO A 542 -0.87 38.44 3.81
C PRO A 542 0.55 38.37 4.39
N ASN A 543 0.86 39.15 5.45
CA ASN A 543 2.19 39.08 6.10
C ASN A 543 2.54 37.65 6.57
N GLU A 544 1.53 36.89 7.01
CA GLU A 544 1.66 35.49 7.42
C GLU A 544 2.12 34.57 6.28
N LEU A 545 1.84 34.92 5.01
CA LEU A 545 2.27 34.14 3.85
C LEU A 545 3.78 34.20 3.65
N GLU A 546 4.39 35.38 3.83
CA GLU A 546 5.84 35.53 3.71
C GLU A 546 6.58 34.76 4.84
N GLU A 547 6.04 34.82 6.06
CA GLU A 547 6.57 34.09 7.20
C GLU A 547 6.53 32.56 6.96
N THR A 548 5.39 32.03 6.50
CA THR A 548 5.24 30.59 6.22
C THR A 548 6.15 30.11 5.09
N ILE A 549 6.31 30.90 4.02
CA ILE A 549 7.28 30.63 2.95
C ILE A 549 8.70 30.57 3.53
N SER A 550 9.09 31.55 4.34
CA SER A 550 10.41 31.58 4.97
C SER A 550 10.65 30.36 5.86
N LYS A 551 9.65 29.96 6.66
CA LYS A 551 9.71 28.74 7.49
C LYS A 551 9.90 27.47 6.66
N GLY A 552 9.21 27.37 5.51
CA GLY A 552 9.36 26.26 4.58
C GLY A 552 10.76 26.15 3.98
N LEU A 553 11.32 27.28 3.54
CA LEU A 553 12.69 27.35 2.98
C LEU A 553 13.76 27.07 4.04
N ASP A 554 13.64 27.65 5.24
CA ASP A 554 14.54 27.38 6.36
C ASP A 554 14.53 25.89 6.74
N SER A 555 13.33 25.29 6.82
CA SER A 555 13.20 23.85 7.11
C SER A 555 13.85 22.97 6.03
N ALA A 556 13.78 23.38 4.75
CA ALA A 556 14.46 22.70 3.66
C ALA A 556 15.99 22.80 3.79
N MET A 557 16.52 23.99 4.09
CA MET A 557 17.95 24.20 4.34
C MET A 557 18.43 23.37 5.54
N LYS A 558 17.71 23.43 6.67
CA LYS A 558 18.01 22.65 7.89
C LYS A 558 17.97 21.15 7.65
N THR A 559 17.05 20.66 6.82
CA THR A 559 17.02 19.25 6.41
C THR A 559 18.32 18.85 5.73
N ILE A 560 18.83 19.67 4.80
CA ILE A 560 20.09 19.38 4.09
C ILE A 560 21.29 19.53 5.03
N GLU A 561 21.35 20.58 5.84
CA GLU A 561 22.44 20.84 6.80
C GLU A 561 22.59 19.66 7.78
N VAL A 562 21.49 19.22 8.40
CA VAL A 562 21.53 18.09 9.32
C VAL A 562 21.99 16.82 8.61
N ILE A 563 21.48 16.52 7.42
CA ILE A 563 21.91 15.32 6.64
C ILE A 563 23.38 15.43 6.23
N HIS A 564 23.87 16.61 5.84
CA HIS A 564 25.25 16.86 5.43
C HIS A 564 26.23 16.67 6.59
N ASP A 565 25.93 17.27 7.75
CA ASP A 565 26.76 17.14 8.95
C ASP A 565 26.91 15.67 9.36
N ILE A 566 25.82 14.91 9.27
CA ILE A 566 25.84 13.47 9.54
C ILE A 566 26.66 12.73 8.51
N TYR A 567 26.41 12.99 7.23
CA TYR A 567 27.12 12.33 6.14
C TYR A 567 28.64 12.47 6.28
N ARG A 568 29.11 13.64 6.75
CA ARG A 568 30.54 13.90 6.99
C ARG A 568 31.13 13.14 8.17
N VAL A 569 30.33 12.83 9.20
CA VAL A 569 30.83 12.31 10.49
C VAL A 569 30.45 10.83 10.71
N HIS A 570 29.38 10.34 10.11
CA HIS A 570 28.77 9.04 10.44
C HIS A 570 28.58 8.15 9.21
N THR A 571 29.41 7.11 9.11
CA THR A 571 29.34 6.05 8.08
C THR A 571 28.00 5.32 8.01
N PHE A 572 27.28 5.28 9.13
CA PHE A 572 25.97 4.64 9.25
C PHE A 572 24.91 5.27 8.34
N PHE A 573 24.96 6.58 8.11
CA PHE A 573 23.87 7.27 7.44
C PHE A 573 23.90 7.13 5.93
N ARG A 574 24.54 6.10 5.39
CA ARG A 574 24.38 5.62 4.00
C ARG A 574 23.04 4.88 3.78
N CYS A 575 22.00 5.19 4.55
CA CYS A 575 20.63 4.74 4.30
C CYS A 575 20.02 5.61 3.20
N TRP A 576 19.73 4.99 2.04
CA TRP A 576 19.48 5.73 0.81
C TRP A 576 18.17 6.50 0.82
N TRP A 577 17.18 6.07 1.59
CA TRP A 577 15.89 6.75 1.59
C TRP A 577 15.97 8.17 2.18
N TYR A 578 16.58 8.36 3.35
CA TYR A 578 16.69 9.70 3.95
C TYR A 578 17.58 10.60 3.09
N ASN A 579 18.73 10.10 2.64
CA ASN A 579 19.68 10.90 1.87
C ASN A 579 19.23 11.20 0.45
N THR A 580 18.50 10.29 -0.20
CA THR A 580 18.01 10.54 -1.55
C THR A 580 16.67 11.25 -1.49
N THR A 581 15.65 10.68 -0.83
CA THR A 581 14.28 11.21 -0.88
C THR A 581 14.16 12.55 -0.17
N TYR A 582 14.71 12.72 1.04
CA TYR A 582 14.51 13.97 1.79
C TYR A 582 15.40 15.09 1.25
N VAL A 583 16.63 14.79 0.81
CA VAL A 583 17.46 15.77 0.10
C VAL A 583 16.80 16.17 -1.21
N MET A 584 16.15 15.25 -1.93
CA MET A 584 15.35 15.60 -3.11
C MET A 584 14.13 16.45 -2.78
N PHE A 585 13.41 16.19 -1.69
CA PHE A 585 12.31 17.07 -1.24
C PHE A 585 12.84 18.47 -0.91
N ALA A 586 13.93 18.57 -0.16
CA ALA A 586 14.53 19.85 0.22
C ALA A 586 15.04 20.60 -1.02
N THR A 587 15.84 19.94 -1.85
CA THR A 587 16.43 20.54 -3.04
C THR A 587 15.38 21.00 -4.03
N SER A 588 14.36 20.18 -4.33
CA SER A 588 13.26 20.60 -5.22
C SER A 588 12.43 21.75 -4.66
N THR A 589 12.26 21.81 -3.33
CA THR A 589 11.62 22.94 -2.64
C THR A 589 12.44 24.23 -2.81
N LEU A 590 13.77 24.15 -2.70
CA LEU A 590 14.68 25.29 -2.86
C LEU A 590 14.84 25.74 -4.33
N LEU A 591 14.80 24.82 -5.29
CA LEU A 591 14.92 25.12 -6.72
C LEU A 591 13.74 25.96 -7.24
N LEU A 592 12.56 25.86 -6.62
CA LEU A 592 11.36 26.58 -7.05
C LEU A 592 11.52 28.12 -7.00
N PRO A 593 11.86 28.76 -5.86
CA PRO A 593 12.11 30.20 -5.83
C PRO A 593 13.32 30.59 -6.69
N MET A 594 14.37 29.76 -6.76
CA MET A 594 15.55 29.99 -7.61
C MET A 594 15.17 30.07 -9.10
N SER A 595 14.20 29.26 -9.55
CA SER A 595 13.73 29.26 -10.94
C SER A 595 13.06 30.57 -11.38
N LYS A 596 12.54 31.36 -10.43
CA LYS A 596 11.82 32.61 -10.70
C LYS A 596 12.69 33.84 -10.49
N LEU A 597 13.47 33.86 -9.41
CA LEU A 597 14.34 34.98 -9.06
C LEU A 597 15.70 34.95 -9.77
N GLY A 598 16.10 33.80 -10.30
CA GLY A 598 17.44 33.61 -10.84
C GLY A 598 18.51 33.69 -9.75
N MET A 599 19.77 33.91 -10.16
CA MET A 599 20.91 34.03 -9.26
C MET A 599 21.05 35.47 -8.77
N CYS A 600 20.65 35.72 -7.53
CA CYS A 600 20.72 37.02 -6.88
C CYS A 600 21.11 36.86 -5.40
N ALA A 601 21.37 37.98 -4.70
CA ALA A 601 21.76 37.94 -3.29
C ALA A 601 20.77 37.16 -2.40
N GLN A 602 19.47 37.18 -2.73
CA GLN A 602 18.43 36.48 -2.00
C GLN A 602 18.47 34.95 -2.20
N THR A 603 18.90 34.47 -3.37
CA THR A 603 18.93 33.03 -3.68
C THR A 603 20.29 32.37 -3.38
N MET A 604 21.33 33.15 -3.05
CA MET A 604 22.66 32.63 -2.71
C MET A 604 22.70 31.68 -1.49
N PRO A 605 21.98 31.92 -0.38
CA PRO A 605 21.92 30.94 0.71
C PRO A 605 21.26 29.62 0.30
N LEU A 606 20.24 29.69 -0.56
CA LEU A 606 19.56 28.51 -1.09
C LEU A 606 20.51 27.71 -1.98
N LEU A 607 21.27 28.39 -2.85
CA LEU A 607 22.28 27.77 -3.70
C LEU A 607 23.31 26.98 -2.89
N ARG A 608 23.87 27.58 -1.82
CA ARG A 608 24.85 26.90 -0.96
C ARG A 608 24.27 25.60 -0.38
N SER A 609 23.02 25.64 0.08
CA SER A 609 22.34 24.45 0.61
C SER A 609 22.09 23.41 -0.48
N VAL A 610 21.68 23.83 -1.69
CA VAL A 610 21.52 22.92 -2.83
C VAL A 610 22.86 22.28 -3.23
N GLU A 611 23.97 23.01 -3.20
CA GLU A 611 25.30 22.48 -3.48
C GLU A 611 25.74 21.45 -2.42
N MET A 612 25.43 21.67 -1.13
CA MET A 612 25.60 20.65 -0.09
C MET A 612 24.75 19.39 -0.37
N GLY A 613 23.50 19.57 -0.81
CA GLY A 613 22.64 18.46 -1.22
C GLY A 613 23.21 17.67 -2.40
N VAL A 614 23.80 18.36 -3.38
CA VAL A 614 24.50 17.73 -4.51
C VAL A 614 25.71 16.94 -4.03
N GLU A 615 26.52 17.47 -3.11
CA GLU A 615 27.67 16.76 -2.54
C GLU A 615 27.25 15.44 -1.87
N ILE A 616 26.15 15.45 -1.09
CA ILE A 616 25.60 14.24 -0.47
C ILE A 616 25.20 13.22 -1.55
N LEU A 617 24.47 13.65 -2.57
CA LEU A 617 23.98 12.74 -3.61
C LEU A 617 25.10 12.22 -4.53
N ASP A 618 26.12 13.03 -4.84
CA ASP A 618 27.30 12.63 -5.62
C ASP A 618 28.12 11.56 -4.91
N SER A 619 28.20 11.64 -3.58
CA SER A 619 28.90 10.63 -2.77
C SER A 619 28.23 9.25 -2.80
N MET A 620 26.98 9.19 -3.25
CA MET A 620 26.19 7.96 -3.40
C MET A 620 26.29 7.43 -4.83
N ASP A 621 27.50 7.31 -5.36
CA ASP A 621 27.80 6.92 -6.75
C ASP A 621 27.26 5.53 -7.13
N GLU A 622 27.24 4.59 -6.18
CA GLU A 622 26.60 3.27 -6.31
C GLU A 622 25.08 3.36 -6.55
N CYS A 623 24.43 4.48 -6.17
CA CYS A 623 22.99 4.70 -6.27
C CYS A 623 22.60 5.36 -7.60
N VAL A 624 21.99 4.57 -8.51
CA VAL A 624 21.53 5.06 -9.83
C VAL A 624 20.59 6.26 -9.70
N VAL A 625 19.67 6.23 -8.74
CA VAL A 625 18.69 7.31 -8.55
C VAL A 625 19.39 8.58 -8.04
N ALA A 626 20.36 8.48 -7.14
CA ALA A 626 21.12 9.65 -6.68
C ALA A 626 21.88 10.31 -7.83
N ARG A 627 22.56 9.53 -8.68
CA ARG A 627 23.25 10.06 -9.87
C ARG A 627 22.31 10.80 -10.82
N LYS A 628 21.17 10.18 -11.16
CA LYS A 628 20.14 10.82 -12.00
C LYS A 628 19.55 12.08 -11.36
N SER A 629 19.33 12.05 -10.04
CA SER A 629 18.89 13.21 -9.27
C SER A 629 19.87 14.37 -9.35
N VAL A 630 21.17 14.12 -9.21
CA VAL A 630 22.21 15.14 -9.36
C VAL A 630 22.23 15.71 -10.78
N GLU A 631 22.09 14.88 -11.81
CA GLU A 631 22.00 15.34 -13.20
C GLU A 631 20.84 16.33 -13.39
N ILE A 632 19.66 16.03 -12.83
CA ILE A 632 18.50 16.90 -12.83
C ILE A 632 18.83 18.23 -12.11
N ILE A 633 19.36 18.17 -10.89
CA ILE A 633 19.66 19.37 -10.08
C ILE A 633 20.70 20.25 -10.81
N ARG A 634 21.79 19.67 -11.28
CA ARG A 634 22.85 20.39 -12.02
C ARG A 634 22.35 20.98 -13.34
N HIS A 635 21.36 20.36 -13.98
CA HIS A 635 20.73 20.93 -15.16
C HIS A 635 20.05 22.26 -14.79
N TYR A 636 19.17 22.25 -13.78
CA TYR A 636 18.51 23.48 -13.29
C TYR A 636 19.51 24.56 -12.86
N LEU A 637 20.56 24.20 -12.11
CA LEU A 637 21.57 25.17 -11.68
C LEU A 637 22.32 25.81 -12.87
N ARG A 638 22.64 25.05 -13.92
CA ARG A 638 23.26 25.58 -15.14
C ARG A 638 22.34 26.55 -15.86
N ASP A 639 21.06 26.22 -15.94
CA ASP A 639 20.06 27.07 -16.58
C ASP A 639 19.89 28.40 -15.84
N PHE A 640 19.83 28.37 -14.50
CA PHE A 640 19.70 29.59 -13.71
C PHE A 640 20.91 30.53 -13.86
N ARG A 641 22.12 29.96 -14.01
CA ARG A 641 23.34 30.72 -14.32
C ARG A 641 23.26 31.35 -15.72
N ALA A 642 22.71 30.64 -16.71
CA ALA A 642 22.55 31.16 -18.08
C ALA A 642 21.48 32.27 -18.17
N SER A 643 20.36 32.12 -17.48
CA SER A 643 19.30 33.15 -17.44
C SER A 643 19.72 34.40 -16.69
N GLY A 644 20.54 34.28 -15.65
CA GLY A 644 21.13 35.43 -14.95
C GLY A 644 22.15 36.22 -15.79
N ALA A 645 22.86 35.54 -16.70
CA ALA A 645 23.81 36.20 -17.62
C ALA A 645 23.12 37.02 -18.72
N GLN A 646 21.91 36.63 -19.17
CA GLN A 646 21.14 37.37 -20.17
C GLN A 646 20.46 38.64 -19.64
N GLN A 647 20.25 38.77 -18.32
CA GLN A 647 19.75 40.00 -17.70
C GLN A 647 20.84 41.08 -17.53
N HIS A 648 22.12 40.72 -17.75
CA HIS A 648 23.27 41.63 -17.70
C HIS A 648 23.98 41.73 -19.06
N THR A 649 23.22 42.01 -20.13
CA THR A 649 23.77 42.61 -21.35
C THR A 649 23.14 43.98 -21.55
N PRO A 650 23.87 45.10 -21.38
CA PRO A 650 23.38 46.39 -21.82
C PRO A 650 23.20 46.32 -23.33
N GLY A 651 21.99 46.59 -23.81
CA GLY A 651 21.71 46.68 -25.23
C GLY A 651 22.67 47.68 -25.89
N ALA A 652 23.36 47.23 -26.93
CA ALA A 652 24.03 48.11 -27.87
C ALA A 652 22.96 48.99 -28.54
N GLY A 653 22.90 50.25 -28.10
CA GLY A 653 22.16 51.34 -28.71
C GLY A 653 23.11 52.53 -28.82
N ASP A 654 23.10 53.15 -29.99
CA ASP A 654 24.04 54.16 -30.47
C ASP A 654 24.27 55.35 -29.52
N GLY A 655 25.45 55.95 -29.70
CA GLY A 655 26.12 56.76 -28.71
C GLY A 655 25.52 58.13 -28.43
N VAL A 656 25.77 58.60 -27.20
CA VAL A 656 26.24 59.96 -26.90
C VAL A 656 27.08 59.87 -25.61
N GLU A 657 28.32 60.34 -25.67
CA GLU A 657 29.19 60.55 -24.50
C GLU A 657 28.63 61.65 -23.59
N HIS A 658 28.65 61.46 -22.26
CA HIS A 658 29.07 62.49 -21.29
C HIS A 658 29.28 61.91 -19.87
N PRO A 659 30.11 62.58 -19.03
CA PRO A 659 30.95 61.92 -18.03
C PRO A 659 30.32 61.83 -16.64
N ALA A 660 30.98 61.00 -15.82
CA ALA A 660 30.72 60.71 -14.42
C ALA A 660 30.38 61.94 -13.55
N ALA A 661 29.29 61.82 -12.79
CA ALA A 661 29.06 62.58 -11.57
C ALA A 661 28.46 61.65 -10.50
N SER A 662 29.25 61.43 -9.45
CA SER A 662 28.82 61.00 -8.12
C SER A 662 27.74 61.93 -7.55
N VAL A 663 26.80 61.38 -6.77
CA VAL A 663 26.38 61.86 -5.42
C VAL A 663 24.90 61.49 -5.10
N GLU A 664 24.78 60.78 -3.97
CA GLU A 664 23.72 60.78 -2.94
C GLU A 664 22.28 60.27 -3.17
N ALA A 665 21.79 59.70 -2.07
CA ALA A 665 20.61 58.87 -1.90
C ALA A 665 19.30 59.64 -1.75
N GLY A 666 18.20 58.97 -2.06
CA GLY A 666 16.83 59.35 -1.66
C GLY A 666 16.10 58.15 -1.06
N PRO A 667 15.42 58.28 0.09
CA PRO A 667 14.81 57.15 0.81
C PRO A 667 13.41 56.84 0.25
N GLY A 668 13.06 55.55 0.18
CA GLY A 668 11.66 55.14 0.09
C GLY A 668 11.34 53.98 -0.83
N GLN A 669 11.66 52.75 -0.40
CA GLN A 669 10.84 51.54 -0.59
C GLN A 669 11.11 50.60 0.59
N PRO A 670 10.11 49.91 1.17
CA PRO A 670 10.36 48.91 2.20
C PRO A 670 10.98 47.67 1.52
N GLY A 671 12.31 47.68 1.44
CA GLY A 671 13.08 46.46 1.22
C GLY A 671 12.99 45.60 2.48
N PHE A 672 12.71 44.32 2.28
CA PHE A 672 12.78 43.30 3.34
C PHE A 672 14.13 43.39 4.06
N GLU A 673 14.11 43.82 5.33
CA GLU A 673 15.31 43.90 6.16
C GLU A 673 15.76 42.50 6.56
N ILE A 674 17.04 42.25 6.30
CA ILE A 674 17.75 41.04 6.70
C ILE A 674 17.88 41.04 8.24
N PRO A 675 17.45 39.99 8.96
CA PRO A 675 17.68 39.89 10.40
C PRO A 675 19.18 39.84 10.75
N GLU A 676 19.56 40.55 11.82
CA GLU A 676 20.95 40.75 12.30
C GLU A 676 21.81 39.49 12.46
N TRP A 677 21.22 38.28 12.54
CA TRP A 677 21.97 37.03 12.63
C TRP A 677 22.56 36.56 11.28
N ALA A 678 22.08 37.09 10.15
CA ALA A 678 22.64 36.78 8.82
C ALA A 678 24.03 37.40 8.59
N TYR A 679 24.49 38.30 9.48
CA TYR A 679 25.79 38.96 9.43
C TYR A 679 26.77 38.56 10.56
N GLY A 680 26.49 37.56 11.39
CA GLY A 680 27.39 37.25 12.49
C GLY A 680 27.25 35.89 13.12
N PHE A 681 28.05 34.94 12.64
CA PHE A 681 28.86 34.06 13.49
C PHE A 681 30.05 33.58 12.66
N GLY A 682 31.15 34.33 12.74
CA GLY A 682 32.46 33.79 12.44
C GLY A 682 32.78 32.74 13.53
N PHE A 683 33.02 31.50 13.11
CA PHE A 683 33.72 30.52 13.93
C PHE A 683 35.13 30.33 13.37
N PRO A 684 36.11 30.08 14.25
CA PRO A 684 37.54 30.19 13.93
C PRO A 684 37.95 29.19 12.86
N ASP A 685 38.90 29.60 12.01
CA ASP A 685 39.46 28.84 10.91
C ASP A 685 39.75 27.37 11.29
N TYR A 686 38.96 26.45 10.74
CA TYR A 686 39.31 25.03 10.62
C TYR A 686 39.93 24.77 9.23
N SER A 687 40.87 25.62 8.84
CA SER A 687 41.78 25.27 7.76
C SER A 687 42.69 24.11 8.23
N PHE A 688 43.14 23.28 7.28
CA PHE A 688 44.08 22.19 7.54
C PHE A 688 45.35 22.67 8.27
N GLU A 689 45.72 23.95 8.09
CA GLU A 689 46.80 24.65 8.82
C GLU A 689 46.51 24.85 10.32
N GLY A 690 45.25 25.02 10.71
CA GLY A 690 44.83 25.20 12.12
C GLY A 690 44.84 23.90 12.93
N ILE A 691 44.58 22.77 12.26
CA ILE A 691 44.63 21.43 12.87
C ILE A 691 46.08 20.99 13.10
N ALA A 692 47.02 21.38 12.22
CA ALA A 692 48.44 21.06 12.38
C ALA A 692 49.05 21.67 13.66
N ARG A 693 48.62 22.87 14.08
CA ARG A 693 49.10 23.51 15.32
C ARG A 693 48.58 22.86 16.60
N LEU A 694 47.43 22.19 16.56
CA LEU A 694 46.88 21.48 17.72
C LEU A 694 47.67 20.19 18.03
N PHE A 695 48.34 19.61 17.03
CA PHE A 695 49.18 18.42 17.20
C PHE A 695 50.63 18.74 17.58
N ASP A 696 51.10 19.98 17.40
CA ASP A 696 52.43 20.42 17.85
C ASP A 696 52.48 20.73 19.36
N ASP A 697 51.35 21.04 19.99
CA ASP A 697 51.25 21.36 21.43
C ASP A 697 51.12 20.13 22.35
N ILE A 698 51.09 18.91 21.78
CA ILE A 698 51.14 17.65 22.54
C ILE A 698 52.45 16.93 22.19
N GLY A 699 53.56 17.56 22.54
CA GLY A 699 54.88 16.93 22.52
C GLY A 699 55.03 15.89 23.63
N GLY A 700 55.47 14.68 23.26
CA GLY A 700 56.00 13.73 24.24
C GLY A 700 56.06 12.23 23.90
N LEU A 701 56.66 11.85 22.75
CA LEU A 701 57.48 10.63 22.45
C LEU A 701 57.06 9.20 22.95
N PRO A 702 57.53 8.08 22.32
CA PRO A 702 58.15 7.92 21.01
C PRO A 702 57.48 6.87 20.09
N MET A 703 57.61 7.11 18.80
CA MET A 703 57.48 6.14 17.72
C MET A 703 58.55 5.04 17.82
N ILE A 704 58.17 3.78 17.62
CA ILE A 704 59.07 2.71 17.20
C ILE A 704 58.47 2.02 15.97
N ASP A 705 59.22 2.15 14.89
CA ASP A 705 59.31 1.48 13.60
C ASP A 705 58.39 0.30 13.25
N GLY A 706 57.97 0.32 11.99
CA GLY A 706 57.25 -0.76 11.33
C GLY A 706 58.12 -1.99 11.02
N ARG A 707 57.43 -3.13 10.94
CA ARG A 707 57.70 -4.29 10.09
C ARG A 707 56.54 -5.28 10.27
N GLU A 708 55.95 -5.72 9.17
CA GLU A 708 55.14 -6.94 9.13
C GLU A 708 55.99 -8.14 9.62
N PRO A 709 55.36 -9.18 10.20
CA PRO A 709 55.08 -10.34 9.34
C PRO A 709 53.76 -11.07 9.64
N CYS A 710 53.21 -11.69 8.59
CA CYS A 710 52.22 -12.75 8.61
C CYS A 710 52.56 -13.85 9.64
N VAL A 711 51.56 -14.27 10.44
CA VAL A 711 51.57 -15.58 11.13
C VAL A 711 50.18 -16.19 11.07
N HIS A 712 50.08 -17.33 10.38
CA HIS A 712 48.98 -18.28 10.48
C HIS A 712 48.83 -18.76 11.93
N ILE A 713 47.66 -18.59 12.54
CA ILE A 713 47.30 -19.30 13.77
C ILE A 713 45.95 -20.00 13.57
N VAL A 714 46.05 -21.32 13.48
CA VAL A 714 44.96 -22.29 13.62
C VAL A 714 44.45 -22.22 15.06
N TRP A 715 43.14 -22.05 15.26
CA TRP A 715 42.54 -22.09 16.60
C TRP A 715 41.63 -23.32 16.77
N GLN A 716 42.07 -24.24 17.62
CA GLN A 716 41.29 -25.37 18.13
C GLN A 716 40.43 -24.93 19.32
N PRO A 717 39.24 -25.52 19.53
CA PRO A 717 38.35 -25.15 20.62
C PRO A 717 38.81 -25.81 21.94
N PRO A 718 38.69 -25.14 23.11
CA PRO A 718 38.91 -25.82 24.38
C PRO A 718 37.64 -26.57 24.82
N GLN A 719 37.81 -27.88 25.03
CA GLN A 719 36.97 -28.71 25.90
C GLN A 719 37.40 -28.55 27.37
N GLN A 720 36.54 -29.07 28.25
CA GLN A 720 36.71 -29.42 29.68
C GLN A 720 36.22 -28.41 30.73
N GLU A 721 35.62 -28.80 31.86
CA GLU A 721 34.83 -29.97 32.31
C GLU A 721 34.50 -29.69 33.80
N PHE A 722 33.33 -30.13 34.27
CA PHE A 722 32.93 -30.50 35.65
C PHE A 722 33.33 -29.65 36.89
N ALA A 723 32.34 -29.32 37.74
CA ALA A 723 32.00 -30.13 38.93
C ALA A 723 31.15 -29.38 39.99
N HIS A 724 30.03 -29.99 40.39
CA HIS A 724 29.41 -29.85 41.72
C HIS A 724 30.11 -30.81 42.70
N PRO A 725 30.20 -30.51 44.02
CA PRO A 725 29.49 -31.36 44.99
C PRO A 725 29.04 -30.70 46.33
N PHE A 726 27.77 -30.96 46.71
CA PHE A 726 27.28 -31.64 47.94
C PHE A 726 27.73 -31.36 49.42
N VAL A 727 26.70 -31.17 50.28
CA VAL A 727 26.44 -31.65 51.69
C VAL A 727 26.67 -30.76 52.95
N LYS A 728 25.51 -30.38 53.55
CA LYS A 728 25.02 -30.35 54.97
C LYS A 728 25.89 -29.94 56.18
N ARG A 729 25.35 -28.99 56.97
CA ARG A 729 25.02 -28.94 58.45
C ARG A 729 25.10 -27.47 58.90
N GLY A 730 24.27 -26.88 59.76
CA GLY A 730 23.08 -27.25 60.53
C GLY A 730 22.64 -26.05 61.41
N ILE A 731 21.32 -25.90 61.58
CA ILE A 731 20.57 -25.40 62.76
C ILE A 731 21.03 -24.10 63.47
N SER A 732 20.17 -23.07 63.41
CA SER A 732 19.61 -22.43 64.63
C SER A 732 18.31 -21.70 64.31
N SER A 733 17.25 -22.16 64.98
CA SER A 733 15.93 -21.54 65.07
C SER A 733 15.98 -20.30 65.94
N VAL A 734 15.40 -19.19 65.49
CA VAL A 734 14.92 -18.13 66.38
C VAL A 734 13.52 -17.73 65.91
N TYR A 735 12.52 -18.24 66.64
CA TYR A 735 11.15 -17.72 66.69
C TYR A 735 11.18 -16.38 67.44
N ILE A 736 10.63 -15.32 66.85
CA ILE A 736 10.15 -14.15 67.59
C ILE A 736 8.77 -13.79 67.02
N ASP A 737 7.75 -14.04 67.83
CA ASP A 737 6.38 -13.54 67.66
C ASP A 737 6.30 -12.03 68.01
N PRO A 738 5.25 -11.32 67.54
CA PRO A 738 5.24 -9.85 67.40
C PRO A 738 4.72 -9.12 68.66
N PRO A 739 5.09 -7.83 68.85
CA PRO A 739 4.35 -6.92 69.73
C PRO A 739 3.87 -5.61 69.06
N PRO A 740 2.94 -4.87 69.72
CA PRO A 740 1.74 -4.24 69.10
C PRO A 740 1.84 -2.70 68.88
N PRO A 741 0.75 -2.03 68.42
CA PRO A 741 0.79 -0.66 67.89
C PRO A 741 0.54 0.43 68.96
N PRO A 742 0.73 1.71 68.62
CA PRO A 742 -0.04 2.78 69.25
C PRO A 742 -0.91 3.51 68.23
N THR A 743 -2.21 3.35 68.43
CA THR A 743 -3.29 4.24 68.03
C THR A 743 -3.33 5.49 68.92
N ARG A 744 -3.75 6.63 68.36
CA ARG A 744 -4.63 7.65 68.98
C ARG A 744 -5.09 8.62 67.87
N PHE A 745 -6.28 8.46 67.29
CA PHE A 745 -7.64 8.78 67.75
C PHE A 745 -7.93 10.26 68.02
N LEU A 746 -8.92 10.78 67.28
CA LEU A 746 -10.10 11.62 67.64
C LEU A 746 -10.66 12.17 66.29
N LYS A 747 -11.92 12.09 65.86
CA LYS A 747 -13.26 11.76 66.41
C LYS A 747 -14.22 11.43 65.23
N CYS A 748 -15.13 10.48 65.46
CA CYS A 748 -16.53 10.24 64.99
C CYS A 748 -17.20 11.03 63.83
N PRO A 749 -18.38 10.59 63.31
CA PRO A 749 -18.95 9.23 63.22
C PRO A 749 -19.52 8.88 61.82
N LEU A 750 -19.88 7.60 61.68
CA LEU A 750 -20.66 6.99 60.58
C LEU A 750 -21.91 7.78 60.19
N LEU A 751 -22.06 8.08 58.89
CA LEU A 751 -23.33 8.24 58.19
C LEU A 751 -23.15 7.84 56.72
N GLN A 752 -24.16 7.14 56.20
CA GLN A 752 -24.29 6.63 54.84
C GLN A 752 -24.07 7.71 53.77
N PHE A 753 -23.30 7.41 52.73
CA PHE A 753 -23.24 8.14 51.45
C PHE A 753 -22.96 7.05 50.38
N LYS A 754 -23.78 6.70 49.38
CA LYS A 754 -24.74 7.44 48.54
C LYS A 754 -24.25 8.84 48.18
N ASP A 755 -23.97 9.00 46.90
CA ASP A 755 -23.60 10.24 46.20
C ASP A 755 -22.13 10.64 46.32
N PHE A 756 -21.35 10.38 45.27
CA PHE A 756 -20.53 11.37 44.55
C PHE A 756 -19.92 10.75 43.27
N LEU A 757 -20.77 10.47 42.29
CA LEU A 757 -20.48 10.61 40.86
C LEU A 757 -21.47 11.66 40.35
N GLN A 758 -21.07 12.93 40.35
CA GLN A 758 -21.80 14.00 39.67
C GLN A 758 -20.90 14.65 38.63
N ILE A 759 -20.97 14.07 37.44
CA ILE A 759 -20.71 14.75 36.16
C ILE A 759 -21.90 15.69 35.95
N PRO A 760 -21.72 16.97 35.56
CA PRO A 760 -22.81 17.92 35.44
C PRO A 760 -23.83 17.49 34.38
N LYS A 761 -25.05 17.19 34.84
CA LYS A 761 -26.24 17.06 33.99
C LYS A 761 -26.79 18.46 33.72
N PHE A 762 -26.76 18.88 32.45
CA PHE A 762 -27.56 20.02 32.00
C PHE A 762 -29.06 19.70 32.17
N PRO A 763 -29.86 20.57 32.81
CA PRO A 763 -31.29 20.34 33.00
C PRO A 763 -32.06 20.69 31.72
N LEU A 764 -32.68 19.69 31.11
CA LEU A 764 -33.82 19.90 30.21
C LEU A 764 -35.01 20.38 31.05
N ARG A 765 -35.32 21.68 30.99
CA ARG A 765 -36.62 22.21 31.41
C ARG A 765 -37.62 22.12 30.26
N PRO A 766 -38.89 21.80 30.55
CA PRO A 766 -39.94 21.67 29.55
C PRO A 766 -40.47 23.06 29.18
N LEU A 767 -40.38 23.43 27.90
CA LEU A 767 -41.15 24.55 27.36
C LEU A 767 -42.43 23.99 26.73
N SER A 768 -43.43 23.76 27.57
CA SER A 768 -44.82 23.80 27.15
C SER A 768 -45.27 25.26 27.07
N GLY A 769 -45.53 25.75 25.86
CA GLY A 769 -46.35 26.95 25.64
C GLY A 769 -45.61 28.21 25.20
N ILE A 770 -45.11 28.24 23.97
CA ILE A 770 -45.44 29.32 23.02
C ILE A 770 -45.77 28.63 21.70
N VAL A 771 -47.08 28.50 21.45
CA VAL A 771 -47.63 28.28 20.11
C VAL A 771 -47.36 29.56 19.34
N GLN A 772 -46.25 29.60 18.58
CA GLN A 772 -46.21 30.44 17.40
C GLN A 772 -46.70 29.55 16.27
N GLN A 773 -47.96 29.76 15.88
CA GLN A 773 -48.49 29.26 14.61
C GLN A 773 -47.51 29.71 13.53
N LEU A 774 -46.68 28.79 13.04
CA LEU A 774 -46.02 28.98 11.76
C LEU A 774 -47.14 29.13 10.72
N PRO A 775 -47.09 30.18 9.89
CA PRO A 775 -48.16 30.44 8.94
C PRO A 775 -48.31 29.25 7.99
N ASN A 776 -49.55 28.80 7.87
CA ASN A 776 -49.99 27.89 6.81
C ASN A 776 -49.63 28.48 5.44
N ASN A 777 -48.96 27.65 4.63
CA ASN A 777 -48.61 27.78 3.20
C ASN A 777 -47.31 28.52 2.80
N PRO A 778 -46.64 28.03 1.73
CA PRO A 778 -45.19 27.80 1.71
C PRO A 778 -44.40 28.85 0.91
N PRO A 779 -43.06 28.87 1.03
CA PRO A 779 -42.17 29.01 -0.10
C PRO A 779 -41.70 27.61 -0.54
N THR A 780 -42.15 27.22 -1.72
CA THR A 780 -41.76 26.05 -2.48
C THR A 780 -40.30 26.15 -2.93
N ASN A 781 -39.37 25.72 -2.10
CA ASN A 781 -38.08 25.24 -2.58
C ASN A 781 -37.65 24.08 -1.68
N MET A 782 -37.94 22.86 -2.14
CA MET A 782 -37.45 21.66 -1.48
C MET A 782 -35.95 21.55 -1.81
N PRO A 783 -35.05 21.51 -0.81
CA PRO A 783 -33.61 21.50 -1.08
C PRO A 783 -33.15 20.19 -1.75
N LEU A 784 -33.89 19.09 -1.57
CA LEU A 784 -33.54 17.77 -2.11
C LEU A 784 -34.15 17.53 -3.49
N THR A 785 -33.30 17.35 -4.50
CA THR A 785 -33.65 16.96 -5.86
C THR A 785 -33.18 15.52 -6.14
N LEU A 786 -34.09 14.66 -6.62
CA LEU A 786 -33.79 13.31 -7.09
C LEU A 786 -33.76 13.28 -8.62
N HIS A 787 -32.68 12.76 -9.20
CA HIS A 787 -32.56 12.61 -10.65
C HIS A 787 -32.89 11.17 -11.08
N HIS A 788 -33.99 11.03 -11.81
CA HIS A 788 -34.48 9.73 -12.27
C HIS A 788 -34.27 9.54 -13.76
N MET A 789 -33.90 8.31 -14.15
CA MET A 789 -33.86 7.86 -15.53
C MET A 789 -34.74 6.62 -15.64
N GLY A 790 -35.64 6.57 -16.63
CA GLY A 790 -36.57 5.45 -16.79
C GLY A 790 -35.86 4.10 -16.92
N LEU A 791 -36.46 3.06 -16.37
CA LEU A 791 -35.96 1.68 -16.26
C LEU A 791 -34.53 1.61 -15.69
N SER A 792 -34.27 2.35 -14.61
CA SER A 792 -32.93 2.41 -14.00
C SER A 792 -32.96 2.16 -12.50
N GLN A 793 -31.77 1.89 -11.96
CA GLN A 793 -31.58 1.66 -10.53
C GLN A 793 -31.92 2.85 -9.64
N SER A 794 -32.22 4.03 -10.19
CA SER A 794 -32.69 5.17 -9.41
C SER A 794 -34.07 4.97 -8.80
N GLU A 795 -34.86 4.00 -9.26
CA GLU A 795 -36.15 3.62 -8.66
C GLU A 795 -36.01 3.28 -7.16
N ARG A 796 -34.87 2.71 -6.75
CA ARG A 796 -34.64 2.33 -5.35
C ARG A 796 -34.52 3.53 -4.41
N ILE A 797 -34.02 4.66 -4.92
CA ILE A 797 -33.87 5.90 -4.15
C ILE A 797 -35.23 6.58 -3.98
N ILE A 798 -36.04 6.57 -5.03
CA ILE A 798 -37.41 7.09 -4.99
C ILE A 798 -38.25 6.24 -4.04
N TRP A 799 -38.14 4.92 -4.10
CA TRP A 799 -38.82 4.04 -3.14
C TRP A 799 -38.38 4.30 -1.70
N LEU A 800 -37.09 4.50 -1.45
CA LEU A 800 -36.60 4.88 -0.12
C LEU A 800 -37.23 6.19 0.37
N ALA A 801 -37.24 7.22 -0.47
CA ALA A 801 -37.81 8.52 -0.13
C ALA A 801 -39.31 8.39 0.22
N GLU A 802 -40.05 7.57 -0.51
CA GLU A 802 -41.46 7.29 -0.24
C GLU A 802 -41.68 6.50 1.07
N GLU A 803 -40.85 5.49 1.36
CA GLU A 803 -40.92 4.74 2.64
C GLU A 803 -40.56 5.63 3.85
N LEU A 804 -39.65 6.57 3.64
CA LEU A 804 -39.24 7.53 4.67
C LEU A 804 -40.16 8.77 4.71
N SER A 805 -41.08 8.93 3.75
CA SER A 805 -41.94 10.12 3.63
C SER A 805 -41.12 11.41 3.53
N ILE A 806 -40.07 11.40 2.70
CA ILE A 806 -39.21 12.54 2.41
C ILE A 806 -39.81 13.33 1.25
N ASP A 807 -39.94 14.63 1.42
CA ASP A 807 -40.33 15.55 0.34
C ASP A 807 -39.11 15.82 -0.56
N TYR A 808 -39.30 15.71 -1.88
CA TYR A 808 -38.23 15.93 -2.87
C TYR A 808 -38.78 16.50 -4.18
N GLU A 809 -37.92 17.22 -4.90
CA GLU A 809 -38.14 17.55 -6.31
C GLU A 809 -37.64 16.40 -7.19
N LEU A 810 -38.39 16.03 -8.23
CA LEU A 810 -38.01 14.95 -9.13
C LEU A 810 -37.68 15.49 -10.53
N VAL A 811 -36.47 15.23 -11.00
CA VAL A 811 -36.06 15.55 -12.37
C VAL A 811 -36.02 14.26 -13.19
N HIS A 812 -36.91 14.17 -14.17
CA HIS A 812 -36.92 13.06 -15.13
C HIS A 812 -35.97 13.32 -16.30
N HIS A 813 -35.02 12.40 -16.47
CA HIS A 813 -34.10 12.39 -17.60
C HIS A 813 -34.57 11.37 -18.65
N LYS A 814 -34.81 11.85 -19.87
CA LYS A 814 -35.11 10.99 -21.01
C LYS A 814 -33.88 10.13 -21.33
N ARG A 815 -34.08 8.81 -21.36
CA ARG A 815 -33.02 7.84 -21.66
C ARG A 815 -32.53 7.99 -23.11
N ASP A 816 -31.21 7.92 -23.31
CA ASP A 816 -30.58 7.80 -24.62
C ASP A 816 -30.45 6.29 -24.95
N PRO A 817 -30.71 5.83 -26.19
CA PRO A 817 -30.87 4.41 -26.54
C PRO A 817 -29.78 3.44 -26.03
N ILE A 818 -28.53 3.88 -25.81
CA ILE A 818 -27.43 2.97 -25.39
C ILE A 818 -26.69 3.44 -24.13
N LEU A 819 -26.81 4.72 -23.73
CA LEU A 819 -26.00 5.32 -22.66
C LEU A 819 -26.81 6.23 -21.72
N ALA A 820 -26.22 6.62 -20.58
CA ALA A 820 -26.79 7.68 -19.76
C ALA A 820 -26.80 9.02 -20.54
N PRO A 821 -27.90 9.79 -20.48
CA PRO A 821 -28.03 11.02 -21.24
C PRO A 821 -27.01 12.07 -20.77
N GLU A 822 -26.65 12.99 -21.66
CA GLU A 822 -25.69 14.07 -21.36
C GLU A 822 -26.15 14.92 -20.15
N SER A 823 -27.46 15.00 -19.93
CA SER A 823 -28.05 15.69 -18.78
C SER A 823 -27.70 15.04 -17.42
N ILE A 824 -27.47 13.73 -17.35
CA ILE A 824 -26.99 13.06 -16.12
C ILE A 824 -25.46 13.20 -15.97
N LYS A 825 -24.72 13.10 -17.09
CA LYS A 825 -23.25 13.25 -17.09
C LYS A 825 -22.77 14.61 -16.59
N LYS A 826 -23.56 15.66 -16.84
CA LYS A 826 -23.28 17.02 -16.37
C LYS A 826 -23.44 17.19 -14.86
N LEU A 827 -24.21 16.33 -14.19
CA LEU A 827 -24.49 16.47 -12.76
C LEU A 827 -23.36 15.89 -11.90
N HIS A 828 -22.83 14.73 -12.28
CA HIS A 828 -21.81 14.04 -11.51
C HIS A 828 -20.82 13.29 -12.43
N PRO A 829 -19.50 13.29 -12.15
CA PRO A 829 -18.48 12.62 -12.96
C PRO A 829 -18.73 11.13 -13.24
N ALA A 830 -19.48 10.46 -12.35
CA ALA A 830 -19.89 9.06 -12.51
C ALA A 830 -20.78 8.83 -13.75
N GLY A 831 -21.47 9.87 -14.23
CA GLY A 831 -22.27 9.82 -15.46
C GLY A 831 -23.33 8.72 -15.51
N THR A 832 -23.84 8.28 -14.35
CA THR A 832 -24.83 7.21 -14.22
C THR A 832 -25.84 7.57 -13.13
N ALA A 833 -27.06 7.02 -13.24
CA ALA A 833 -28.10 7.19 -12.22
C ALA A 833 -28.04 6.06 -11.17
N PRO A 834 -28.43 6.30 -9.91
CA PRO A 834 -29.01 7.53 -9.35
C PRO A 834 -28.00 8.66 -9.10
N VAL A 835 -28.52 9.89 -9.11
CA VAL A 835 -27.86 11.09 -8.58
C VAL A 835 -28.88 11.87 -7.75
N ILE A 836 -28.46 12.43 -6.62
CA ILE A 836 -29.26 13.40 -5.86
C ILE A 836 -28.50 14.72 -5.75
N GLU A 837 -29.25 15.80 -5.60
CA GLU A 837 -28.74 17.10 -5.20
C GLU A 837 -29.45 17.54 -3.93
N ASP A 838 -28.73 18.11 -2.98
CA ASP A 838 -29.29 18.65 -1.74
C ASP A 838 -28.71 20.05 -1.54
N ASP A 839 -29.50 21.08 -1.86
CA ASP A 839 -29.06 22.47 -1.92
C ASP A 839 -30.09 23.45 -1.30
N PRO A 840 -29.77 24.08 -0.15
CA PRO A 840 -28.62 23.79 0.70
C PRO A 840 -28.81 22.49 1.48
N SER A 841 -27.78 21.64 1.55
CA SER A 841 -27.79 20.45 2.39
C SER A 841 -27.98 20.81 3.87
N PRO A 842 -28.89 20.14 4.61
CA PRO A 842 -29.05 20.33 6.05
C PRO A 842 -27.79 20.01 6.86
N VAL A 843 -26.85 19.24 6.30
CA VAL A 843 -25.62 18.81 6.98
C VAL A 843 -24.49 19.81 6.78
N THR A 844 -24.29 20.28 5.55
CA THR A 844 -23.13 21.12 5.20
C THR A 844 -23.47 22.60 5.05
N GLY A 845 -24.75 22.94 4.95
CA GLY A 845 -25.22 24.29 4.60
C GLY A 845 -24.89 24.71 3.16
N SER A 846 -24.43 23.77 2.31
CA SER A 846 -23.99 24.00 0.93
C SER A 846 -24.52 22.91 -0.02
N ARG A 847 -24.46 23.15 -1.33
CA ARG A 847 -24.88 22.18 -2.35
C ARG A 847 -24.08 20.87 -2.24
N VAL A 848 -24.78 19.77 -2.01
CA VAL A 848 -24.22 18.41 -2.03
C VAL A 848 -24.77 17.67 -3.24
N VAL A 849 -23.90 17.08 -4.06
CA VAL A 849 -24.29 16.21 -5.18
C VAL A 849 -23.71 14.83 -4.92
N LEU A 850 -24.57 13.82 -4.78
CA LEU A 850 -24.15 12.44 -4.52
C LEU A 850 -24.60 11.53 -5.65
N ALA A 851 -23.63 10.79 -6.20
CA ALA A 851 -23.88 9.56 -6.94
C ALA A 851 -23.54 8.35 -6.05
N GLU A 852 -23.85 7.15 -6.53
CA GLU A 852 -23.77 5.86 -5.82
C GLU A 852 -24.96 5.56 -4.90
N SER A 853 -25.68 4.47 -5.20
CA SER A 853 -26.90 4.09 -4.48
C SER A 853 -26.68 3.89 -2.98
N GLY A 854 -25.56 3.28 -2.56
CA GLY A 854 -25.28 3.06 -1.14
C GLY A 854 -25.07 4.36 -0.38
N ALA A 855 -24.22 5.24 -0.92
CA ALA A 855 -23.96 6.55 -0.32
C ALA A 855 -25.23 7.41 -0.22
N ILE A 856 -26.07 7.40 -1.26
CA ILE A 856 -27.34 8.12 -1.27
C ILE A 856 -28.31 7.57 -0.22
N ILE A 857 -28.43 6.24 -0.12
CA ILE A 857 -29.31 5.61 0.88
C ILE A 857 -28.87 5.95 2.30
N ASP A 858 -27.57 5.82 2.60
CA ASP A 858 -27.01 6.14 3.92
C ASP A 858 -27.23 7.63 4.25
N TYR A 859 -27.01 8.51 3.28
CA TYR A 859 -27.25 9.95 3.43
C TYR A 859 -28.72 10.24 3.73
N LEU A 860 -29.66 9.74 2.92
CA LEU A 860 -31.09 9.99 3.11
C LEU A 860 -31.60 9.42 4.44
N ILE A 861 -31.14 8.24 4.86
CA ILE A 861 -31.52 7.65 6.15
C ILE A 861 -30.99 8.49 7.32
N ALA A 862 -29.73 8.92 7.25
CA ALA A 862 -29.10 9.68 8.32
C ALA A 862 -29.67 11.11 8.44
N VAL A 863 -29.84 11.81 7.31
CA VAL A 863 -30.20 13.22 7.27
C VAL A 863 -31.70 13.44 7.36
N TYR A 864 -32.48 12.64 6.62
CA TYR A 864 -33.93 12.82 6.49
C TYR A 864 -34.73 11.69 7.15
N GLY A 865 -34.16 10.48 7.23
CA GLY A 865 -34.84 9.29 7.73
C GLY A 865 -34.79 9.08 9.24
N ASN A 866 -33.98 9.84 9.97
CA ASN A 866 -33.71 9.68 11.40
C ASN A 866 -33.31 8.24 11.78
N GLY A 867 -32.47 7.62 10.94
CA GLY A 867 -31.98 6.25 11.16
C GLY A 867 -32.99 5.13 10.85
N ARG A 868 -34.22 5.44 10.45
CA ARG A 868 -35.22 4.42 10.06
C ARG A 868 -34.71 3.60 8.86
N LEU A 869 -35.09 2.32 8.84
CA LEU A 869 -34.68 1.33 7.84
C LEU A 869 -33.20 0.90 7.90
N ALA A 870 -32.35 1.53 8.72
CA ALA A 870 -31.01 1.04 9.01
C ALA A 870 -31.00 0.31 10.36
N LEU A 871 -30.27 -0.81 10.44
CA LEU A 871 -29.94 -1.44 11.72
C LEU A 871 -28.57 -1.00 12.19
N THR A 872 -28.41 -0.93 13.51
CA THR A 872 -27.17 -0.63 14.21
C THR A 872 -26.76 -1.84 15.06
N PRO A 873 -25.53 -1.89 15.60
CA PRO A 873 -25.14 -2.95 16.53
C PRO A 873 -26.06 -3.08 17.76
N ARG A 874 -26.82 -2.04 18.09
CA ARG A 874 -27.78 -2.04 19.22
C ARG A 874 -29.03 -2.87 18.93
N ASP A 875 -29.33 -3.13 17.65
CA ASP A 875 -30.50 -3.88 17.19
C ASP A 875 -30.25 -5.41 17.19
N GLY A 876 -29.06 -5.83 17.64
CA GLY A 876 -28.74 -7.22 17.96
C GLY A 876 -28.45 -8.09 16.73
N ALA A 877 -28.85 -9.36 16.79
CA ALA A 877 -28.44 -10.39 15.82
C ALA A 877 -28.87 -10.11 14.36
N GLY A 878 -29.88 -9.26 14.14
CA GLY A 878 -30.30 -8.85 12.79
C GLY A 878 -29.29 -7.93 12.09
N TYR A 879 -28.43 -7.23 12.85
CA TYR A 879 -27.48 -6.26 12.32
C TYR A 879 -26.45 -6.88 11.36
N THR A 880 -25.90 -8.05 11.69
CA THR A 880 -24.89 -8.69 10.84
C THR A 880 -25.49 -9.10 9.49
N GLY A 881 -26.72 -9.63 9.50
CA GLY A 881 -27.45 -9.92 8.28
C GLY A 881 -27.79 -8.65 7.49
N TYR A 882 -28.22 -7.58 8.16
CA TYR A 882 -28.45 -6.30 7.50
C TYR A 882 -27.20 -5.79 6.75
N VAL A 883 -26.04 -5.70 7.42
CA VAL A 883 -24.81 -5.18 6.80
C VAL A 883 -24.35 -6.07 5.63
N GLU A 884 -24.34 -7.40 5.83
CA GLU A 884 -23.92 -8.34 4.79
C GLU A 884 -24.80 -8.20 3.54
N TRP A 885 -26.12 -8.23 3.71
CA TRP A 885 -27.07 -8.24 2.61
C TRP A 885 -27.25 -6.86 1.95
N TYR A 886 -27.03 -5.77 2.69
CA TYR A 886 -26.95 -4.42 2.15
C TYR A 886 -25.81 -4.26 1.14
N HIS A 887 -24.62 -4.78 1.45
CA HIS A 887 -23.48 -4.74 0.53
C HIS A 887 -23.52 -5.84 -0.55
N PHE A 888 -24.13 -6.99 -0.27
CA PHE A 888 -24.24 -8.13 -1.20
C PHE A 888 -24.90 -7.72 -2.53
N ALA A 889 -25.96 -6.92 -2.46
CA ALA A 889 -26.73 -6.47 -3.63
C ALA A 889 -25.84 -5.82 -4.71
N SER A 890 -25.07 -4.79 -4.34
CA SER A 890 -24.23 -4.03 -5.29
C SER A 890 -22.83 -4.60 -5.51
N SER A 891 -22.28 -5.33 -4.54
CA SER A 891 -20.90 -5.84 -4.64
C SER A 891 -20.81 -7.23 -5.26
N THR A 892 -21.89 -8.02 -5.18
CA THR A 892 -21.88 -9.44 -5.58
C THR A 892 -22.95 -9.78 -6.60
N LEU A 893 -24.23 -9.53 -6.28
CA LEU A 893 -25.35 -9.96 -7.14
C LEU A 893 -25.44 -9.12 -8.43
N GLN A 894 -25.48 -7.80 -8.31
CA GLN A 894 -25.65 -6.90 -9.45
C GLN A 894 -24.46 -6.97 -10.44
N PRO A 895 -23.18 -7.06 -10.02
CA PRO A 895 -22.06 -7.26 -10.95
C PRO A 895 -22.13 -8.61 -11.69
N ALA A 896 -22.59 -9.68 -11.03
CA ALA A 896 -22.80 -10.98 -11.67
C ALA A 896 -23.93 -10.92 -12.71
N ALA A 897 -25.02 -10.23 -12.38
CA ALA A 897 -26.13 -9.98 -13.29
C ALA A 897 -25.68 -9.11 -14.50
N LEU A 898 -24.96 -8.03 -14.28
CA LEU A 898 -24.43 -7.16 -15.35
C LEU A 898 -23.43 -7.89 -16.25
N SER A 899 -22.53 -8.70 -15.67
CA SER A 899 -21.60 -9.52 -16.45
C SER A 899 -22.34 -10.50 -17.36
N ARG A 900 -23.47 -11.04 -16.89
CA ARG A 900 -24.35 -11.92 -17.69
C ARG A 900 -25.09 -11.15 -18.79
N LEU A 901 -25.49 -9.91 -18.54
CA LEU A 901 -26.14 -9.01 -19.51
C LEU A 901 -25.23 -8.68 -20.69
N LEU A 902 -23.99 -8.28 -20.41
CA LEU A 902 -23.01 -7.93 -21.44
C LEU A 902 -22.72 -9.10 -22.38
N MET A 903 -22.78 -10.34 -21.87
CA MET A 903 -22.58 -11.55 -22.67
C MET A 903 -23.80 -12.00 -23.48
N SER A 904 -25.02 -11.58 -23.14
CA SER A 904 -26.20 -11.87 -23.99
C SER A 904 -26.26 -11.03 -25.26
N HIS A 905 -25.47 -9.97 -25.37
CA HIS A 905 -25.42 -9.08 -26.54
C HIS A 905 -24.28 -9.41 -27.51
N GLY A 906 -23.50 -10.46 -27.25
CA GLY A 906 -22.41 -10.91 -28.12
C GLY A 906 -22.80 -12.09 -29.04
N PRO A 907 -22.06 -12.34 -30.14
CA PRO A 907 -22.38 -13.39 -31.13
C PRO A 907 -22.27 -14.84 -30.60
N THR A 908 -21.82 -15.04 -29.36
CA THR A 908 -21.58 -16.35 -28.75
C THR A 908 -22.32 -16.51 -27.42
N THR A 909 -23.66 -16.42 -27.48
CA THR A 909 -24.57 -16.60 -26.34
C THR A 909 -24.49 -18.00 -25.69
N ALA A 910 -23.90 -18.99 -26.38
CA ALA A 910 -23.72 -20.36 -25.91
C ALA A 910 -22.27 -20.71 -25.46
N SER A 911 -21.39 -19.71 -25.27
CA SER A 911 -19.99 -19.97 -24.91
C SER A 911 -19.83 -20.62 -23.51
N PRO A 912 -18.73 -21.36 -23.26
CA PRO A 912 -18.41 -21.88 -21.92
C PRO A 912 -18.34 -20.78 -20.85
N VAL A 913 -18.00 -19.56 -21.24
CA VAL A 913 -17.96 -18.39 -20.35
C VAL A 913 -19.39 -17.96 -19.96
N ALA A 914 -20.32 -17.88 -20.92
CA ALA A 914 -21.72 -17.57 -20.65
C ALA A 914 -22.37 -18.61 -19.72
N GLN A 915 -22.03 -19.90 -19.88
CA GLN A 915 -22.48 -20.96 -18.98
C GLN A 915 -21.94 -20.80 -17.55
N ARG A 916 -20.66 -20.45 -17.40
CA ARG A 916 -20.06 -20.18 -16.08
C ARG A 916 -20.71 -18.99 -15.38
N LEU A 917 -20.95 -17.89 -16.10
CA LEU A 917 -21.61 -16.71 -15.55
C LEU A 917 -23.06 -17.00 -15.17
N THR A 918 -23.78 -17.77 -15.98
CA THR A 918 -25.14 -18.23 -15.65
C THR A 918 -25.15 -19.10 -14.39
N LYS A 919 -24.21 -20.05 -14.27
CA LYS A 919 -24.06 -20.86 -13.04
C LYS A 919 -23.77 -20.01 -11.82
N LYS A 920 -22.90 -19.00 -11.95
CA LYS A 920 -22.60 -18.06 -10.86
C LYS A 920 -23.84 -17.28 -10.44
N LEU A 921 -24.59 -16.73 -11.39
CA LEU A 921 -25.82 -15.98 -11.09
C LEU A 921 -26.86 -16.87 -10.40
N ASN A 922 -27.09 -18.09 -10.89
CA ASN A 922 -28.02 -19.04 -10.28
C ASN A 922 -27.60 -19.42 -8.85
N HIS A 923 -26.30 -19.58 -8.60
CA HIS A 923 -25.80 -19.84 -7.25
C HIS A 923 -26.09 -18.65 -6.32
N LEU A 924 -25.86 -17.42 -6.76
CA LEU A 924 -26.17 -16.23 -5.96
C LEU A 924 -27.67 -16.07 -5.69
N LEU A 925 -28.53 -16.37 -6.68
CA LEU A 925 -29.97 -16.42 -6.48
C LEU A 925 -30.37 -17.50 -5.47
N SER A 926 -29.71 -18.67 -5.47
CA SER A 926 -29.96 -19.69 -4.44
C SER A 926 -29.57 -19.24 -3.04
N MET A 927 -28.57 -18.37 -2.90
CA MET A 927 -28.24 -17.77 -1.61
C MET A 927 -29.33 -16.81 -1.14
N VAL A 928 -29.85 -15.96 -2.03
CA VAL A 928 -30.98 -15.06 -1.73
C VAL A 928 -32.22 -15.86 -1.33
N GLU A 929 -32.54 -16.91 -2.09
CA GLU A 929 -33.66 -17.81 -1.79
C GLU A 929 -33.53 -18.45 -0.41
N ASN A 930 -32.36 -19.02 -0.10
CA ASN A 930 -32.10 -19.64 1.21
C ASN A 930 -32.21 -18.63 2.35
N ARG A 931 -31.73 -17.39 2.13
CA ARG A 931 -31.83 -16.34 3.14
C ARG A 931 -33.26 -15.92 3.42
N LEU A 932 -34.07 -15.78 2.37
CA LEU A 932 -35.49 -15.44 2.50
C LEU A 932 -36.29 -16.60 3.11
N ALA A 933 -35.88 -17.85 2.87
CA ALA A 933 -36.42 -19.01 3.55
C ALA A 933 -36.10 -19.00 5.06
N GLU A 934 -34.85 -18.67 5.42
CA GLU A 934 -34.39 -18.59 6.81
C GLU A 934 -35.09 -17.49 7.61
N THR A 935 -35.19 -16.29 7.03
CA THR A 935 -35.79 -15.11 7.68
C THR A 935 -37.32 -15.10 7.65
N GLY A 936 -37.90 -15.72 6.62
CA GLY A 936 -39.35 -15.82 6.40
C GLY A 936 -40.04 -14.52 5.97
N ALA A 937 -39.31 -13.41 5.84
CA ALA A 937 -39.88 -12.11 5.50
C ALA A 937 -38.97 -11.22 4.63
N TYR A 938 -37.90 -10.67 5.19
CA TYR A 938 -36.96 -9.71 4.58
C TYR A 938 -35.50 -10.10 4.86
N LEU A 939 -34.54 -9.56 4.13
CA LEU A 939 -33.14 -10.03 4.17
C LEU A 939 -32.48 -9.91 5.55
N ALA A 940 -32.83 -8.88 6.31
CA ALA A 940 -32.32 -8.64 7.66
C ALA A 940 -33.18 -9.28 8.77
N GLY A 941 -34.34 -9.87 8.44
CA GLY A 941 -35.26 -10.45 9.43
C GLY A 941 -36.73 -10.19 9.09
N LYS A 942 -37.51 -9.77 10.10
CA LYS A 942 -38.97 -9.60 9.98
C LYS A 942 -39.41 -8.26 9.39
N ASP A 943 -38.56 -7.25 9.50
CA ASP A 943 -38.87 -5.87 9.13
C ASP A 943 -38.10 -5.45 7.87
N LEU A 944 -38.70 -4.53 7.11
CA LEU A 944 -38.06 -3.93 5.94
C LEU A 944 -36.85 -3.11 6.38
N THR A 945 -35.73 -3.27 5.67
CA THR A 945 -34.51 -2.49 5.88
C THR A 945 -33.94 -1.96 4.57
N ALA A 946 -32.92 -1.12 4.64
CA ALA A 946 -32.20 -0.61 3.49
C ALA A 946 -31.55 -1.74 2.65
N ALA A 947 -31.29 -2.92 3.24
CA ALA A 947 -30.82 -4.08 2.48
C ALA A 947 -31.85 -4.54 1.43
N ASP A 948 -33.13 -4.47 1.77
CA ASP A 948 -34.25 -4.82 0.88
C ASP A 948 -34.45 -3.75 -0.20
N ILE A 949 -34.30 -2.47 0.17
CA ILE A 949 -34.27 -1.33 -0.77
C ILE A 949 -33.17 -1.51 -1.82
N MET A 950 -31.97 -1.91 -1.36
CA MET A 950 -30.79 -2.00 -2.23
C MET A 950 -30.89 -3.14 -3.24
N ILE A 951 -31.44 -4.30 -2.86
CA ILE A 951 -31.48 -5.49 -3.72
C ILE A 951 -32.63 -5.48 -4.74
N VAL A 952 -33.72 -4.75 -4.48
CA VAL A 952 -34.99 -4.93 -5.21
C VAL A 952 -34.82 -4.77 -6.72
N PHE A 953 -34.11 -3.72 -7.15
CA PHE A 953 -33.90 -3.43 -8.58
C PHE A 953 -33.26 -4.61 -9.32
N THR A 954 -32.32 -5.30 -8.68
CA THR A 954 -31.64 -6.45 -9.25
C THR A 954 -32.56 -7.67 -9.38
N LEU A 955 -33.56 -7.79 -8.51
CA LEU A 955 -34.56 -8.87 -8.53
C LEU A 955 -35.82 -8.53 -9.36
N THR A 956 -36.02 -7.27 -9.74
CA THR A 956 -37.18 -6.78 -10.48
C THR A 956 -36.79 -6.20 -11.84
N THR A 957 -36.69 -4.87 -11.97
CA THR A 957 -36.54 -4.11 -13.22
C THR A 957 -35.31 -4.53 -14.02
N MET A 958 -34.21 -4.91 -13.36
CA MET A 958 -33.03 -5.42 -14.06
C MET A 958 -33.30 -6.70 -14.87
N ARG A 959 -34.31 -7.50 -14.47
CA ARG A 959 -34.72 -8.71 -15.21
C ARG A 959 -35.34 -8.40 -16.57
N GLY A 960 -35.91 -7.22 -16.77
CA GLY A 960 -36.41 -6.81 -18.08
C GLY A 960 -35.30 -6.70 -19.13
N PHE A 961 -34.04 -6.50 -18.70
CA PHE A 961 -32.86 -6.48 -19.59
C PHE A 961 -32.17 -7.84 -19.71
N LEU A 962 -32.41 -8.76 -18.76
CA LEU A 962 -31.69 -10.03 -18.63
C LEU A 962 -32.54 -11.22 -19.08
N PRO A 963 -31.95 -12.25 -19.71
CA PRO A 963 -32.65 -13.49 -20.00
C PRO A 963 -32.73 -14.39 -18.76
N VAL A 964 -33.30 -13.90 -17.66
CA VAL A 964 -33.40 -14.59 -16.36
C VAL A 964 -34.85 -14.60 -15.88
N GLU A 965 -35.44 -15.80 -15.90
CA GLU A 965 -36.75 -16.07 -15.32
C GLU A 965 -36.61 -16.77 -13.98
N TYR A 966 -37.61 -16.60 -13.12
CA TYR A 966 -37.71 -17.37 -11.90
C TYR A 966 -38.54 -18.63 -12.13
N ASP A 967 -38.01 -19.73 -11.62
CA ASP A 967 -38.71 -20.99 -11.46
C ASP A 967 -39.57 -20.94 -10.18
N GLU A 968 -40.87 -21.24 -10.32
CA GLU A 968 -41.87 -21.09 -9.24
C GLU A 968 -41.54 -21.93 -7.99
N GLU A 969 -40.94 -23.11 -8.16
CA GLU A 969 -40.59 -23.99 -7.06
C GLU A 969 -39.22 -23.64 -6.46
N LYS A 970 -38.22 -23.37 -7.32
CA LYS A 970 -36.84 -23.08 -6.88
C LYS A 970 -36.67 -21.69 -6.28
N HIS A 971 -37.54 -20.73 -6.62
CA HIS A 971 -37.45 -19.34 -6.18
C HIS A 971 -38.72 -18.88 -5.45
N LYS A 972 -39.43 -19.81 -4.80
CA LYS A 972 -40.70 -19.54 -4.13
C LYS A 972 -40.58 -18.48 -3.03
N HIS A 973 -39.46 -18.41 -2.31
CA HIS A 973 -39.24 -17.43 -1.25
C HIS A 973 -38.90 -16.06 -1.83
N ILE A 974 -38.12 -15.99 -2.91
CA ILE A 974 -37.93 -14.76 -3.70
C ILE A 974 -39.27 -14.25 -4.23
N LEU A 975 -40.10 -15.10 -4.82
CA LEU A 975 -41.41 -14.70 -5.35
C LEU A 975 -42.36 -14.23 -4.25
N ALA A 976 -42.37 -14.90 -3.09
CA ALA A 976 -43.13 -14.45 -1.92
C ALA A 976 -42.63 -13.10 -1.37
N TYR A 977 -41.31 -12.89 -1.36
CA TYR A 977 -40.67 -11.63 -0.98
C TYR A 977 -41.04 -10.50 -1.95
N LEU A 978 -40.95 -10.73 -3.26
CA LEU A 978 -41.31 -9.74 -4.28
C LEU A 978 -42.79 -9.36 -4.23
N LYS A 979 -43.67 -10.34 -4.00
CA LYS A 979 -45.10 -10.06 -3.75
C LYS A 979 -45.27 -9.15 -2.53
N ARG A 980 -44.59 -9.44 -1.42
CA ARG A 980 -44.65 -8.65 -0.19
C ARG A 980 -44.15 -7.21 -0.40
N VAL A 981 -43.06 -7.03 -1.15
CA VAL A 981 -42.54 -5.70 -1.54
C VAL A 981 -43.55 -4.98 -2.44
N GLY A 982 -44.07 -5.68 -3.44
CA GLY A 982 -45.06 -5.16 -4.40
C GLY A 982 -46.39 -4.72 -3.78
N GLU A 983 -46.76 -5.29 -2.62
CA GLU A 983 -47.96 -4.90 -1.88
C GLU A 983 -47.80 -3.60 -1.10
N ARG A 984 -46.56 -3.12 -0.87
CA ARG A 984 -46.28 -1.93 -0.06
C ARG A 984 -46.78 -0.65 -0.75
N PRO A 985 -47.50 0.24 -0.04
CA PRO A 985 -48.01 1.48 -0.62
C PRO A 985 -46.92 2.38 -1.21
N ALA A 986 -45.80 2.55 -0.50
CA ALA A 986 -44.69 3.37 -0.94
C ALA A 986 -43.99 2.81 -2.19
N TYR A 987 -43.85 1.49 -2.30
CA TYR A 987 -43.32 0.87 -3.53
C TYR A 987 -44.23 1.11 -4.74
N LYS A 988 -45.55 0.90 -4.58
CA LYS A 988 -46.52 1.17 -5.65
C LYS A 988 -46.49 2.63 -6.09
N LYS A 989 -46.42 3.55 -5.14
CA LYS A 989 -46.32 4.98 -5.41
C LYS A 989 -45.01 5.31 -6.14
N ALA A 990 -43.88 4.80 -5.66
CA ALA A 990 -42.58 5.00 -6.28
C ALA A 990 -42.54 4.48 -7.73
N MET A 991 -43.09 3.30 -8.02
CA MET A 991 -43.11 2.77 -9.39
C MET A 991 -43.98 3.59 -10.33
N LYS A 992 -45.13 4.11 -9.85
CA LYS A 992 -45.97 5.05 -10.62
C LYS A 992 -45.25 6.36 -10.93
N ILE A 993 -44.48 6.86 -9.96
CA ILE A 993 -43.66 8.06 -10.13
C ILE A 993 -42.54 7.82 -11.15
N CYS A 994 -41.85 6.68 -11.07
CA CYS A 994 -40.73 6.37 -11.95
C CYS A 994 -41.17 6.15 -13.40
N GLU A 995 -42.14 5.26 -13.62
CA GLU A 995 -42.44 4.69 -14.94
C GLU A 995 -43.86 4.98 -15.45
N GLY A 996 -44.69 5.66 -14.65
CA GLY A 996 -46.07 6.01 -15.00
C GLY A 996 -47.14 5.02 -14.47
N GLU A 997 -48.41 5.41 -14.59
CA GLU A 997 -49.57 4.66 -14.06
C GLU A 997 -49.78 3.29 -14.72
N ASP A 998 -49.38 3.14 -15.99
CA ASP A 998 -49.58 1.91 -16.77
C ASP A 998 -48.43 0.90 -16.61
N PHE A 999 -47.36 1.26 -15.90
CA PHE A 999 -46.21 0.37 -15.71
C PHE A 999 -46.55 -0.77 -14.74
N VAL A 1000 -46.33 -2.01 -15.19
CA VAL A 1000 -46.49 -3.21 -14.37
C VAL A 1000 -45.14 -3.64 -13.81
N PRO A 1001 -44.92 -3.57 -12.48
CA PRO A 1001 -43.66 -4.00 -11.88
C PRO A 1001 -43.36 -5.48 -12.13
N LEU A 1002 -42.10 -5.80 -12.43
CA LEU A 1002 -41.61 -7.13 -12.80
C LEU A 1002 -41.48 -8.07 -11.58
N LEU A 1003 -42.60 -8.38 -10.93
CA LEU A 1003 -42.66 -9.14 -9.67
C LEU A 1003 -42.97 -10.63 -9.84
N SER A 1004 -43.41 -11.04 -11.03
CA SER A 1004 -43.82 -12.42 -11.35
C SER A 1004 -42.65 -13.32 -11.74
N ALA A 1005 -42.91 -14.63 -11.75
CA ALA A 1005 -41.95 -15.65 -12.17
C ALA A 1005 -41.46 -15.43 -13.61
N GLN A 1006 -42.39 -15.13 -14.50
CA GLN A 1006 -42.13 -14.72 -15.89
C GLN A 1006 -42.29 -13.22 -16.02
N VAL A 1007 -41.40 -12.55 -16.76
CA VAL A 1007 -41.46 -11.09 -16.98
C VAL A 1007 -41.41 -10.73 -18.45
N GLU A 1008 -42.12 -9.67 -18.83
CA GLU A 1008 -41.99 -9.10 -20.17
C GLU A 1008 -40.63 -8.44 -20.31
N ARG A 1009 -39.93 -8.76 -21.40
CA ARG A 1009 -38.60 -8.20 -21.65
C ARG A 1009 -38.74 -6.82 -22.27
N PHE A 1010 -37.87 -5.91 -21.84
CA PHE A 1010 -37.78 -4.62 -22.50
C PHE A 1010 -37.23 -4.84 -23.90
N SER A 1011 -37.98 -4.37 -24.90
CA SER A 1011 -37.45 -4.24 -26.25
C SER A 1011 -36.32 -3.22 -26.18
N LEU A 1012 -35.07 -3.70 -26.25
CA LEU A 1012 -33.96 -2.82 -26.58
C LEU A 1012 -34.25 -2.35 -27.99
N MET A 1013 -34.76 -1.12 -28.12
CA MET A 1013 -34.99 -0.50 -29.42
C MET A 1013 -33.72 -0.66 -30.24
N THR A 1014 -33.84 -1.38 -31.36
CA THR A 1014 -32.81 -1.53 -32.40
C THR A 1014 -32.24 -0.21 -32.85
#